data_AF-A0A2H3JNR8-F1
#
_entry.id   AF-A0A2H3JNR8-F1
#
_cell.length_a   1.000
_cell.length_b   1.000
_cell.length_c   1.000
_cell.angle_alpha   90.00
_cell.angle_beta   90.00
_cell.angle_gamma   90.00
#
_symmetry.space_group_name_H-M   'P 1'
#
loop_
_entity.id
_entity.type
_entity.pdbx_description
1 polymer ?
#
loop_
_entity_poly.entity_id
_entity_poly.type
_entity_poly.pdbx_seq_one_letter_code
_entity_poly.pdbx_strand_id
1 'polypeptide(L)'
;MSQSSSELHLSSLISVESASEGEHVTFYARVHHIRPLGSKIVFVIFRSQLTTLQGVLTEEAGVVSQNMVRWAEGLNRESIVRVEGVVQSPQDGQDEVHSTRVHTKEVRILKLFVVVGPTVSLPFQVEDVARPEEYYHREGAQFSRVNQKTRLANRVLDLRSPVNQAIFRIHAGVCTLFREFLLGERFLEIQSSKFQATSTEAGAAVFKVDYFRRPAFLAQSPQLAKQMCIASDMERVFEIGPVFRAENSNTHRHLTEFTGLDLEMRFDSHYYEVLDTLDRMFIHLFRGLQERLRAEIEVVKTQFPHDDLVILDKTPRIRFAEGIRMLKEAGWKEEDGSEPDEWDDLSTKAEQRLGELMKEKYGADYYIIDKFPLEARPFYTMPDPEDNRLSNSFDIFLRGEEILSGGQRIHVAPMLEERMRDDGIDPESMKEYVDGFRWGCPPHGGGGLGLERVVMLFLKLGDIRYASLFPRDPRSFPKNGQDLAEAAMSAATQMILHGPESTTFQEGIPHGELPPLENLIAKYGDSTSTSWIDPSWSVWRDRATGAAVGYIPQGDFAVAFGNPLCEHKQMMGVIRAFLQYVHEQNLKPVWCCIGREIERILAEELGWSAVIAVAEERLNPIEVDPAANDKTVRRKMHRAEREGVKIIDVDGEMEPKVKDVLEERCREWSEHRKGTQIHLTGVRPFDDMKHRKYFYATDKEGKPCAMVVLAQLAPTHGFQIKWALEFPGAPLGAIEYILTYVIKKLGDAGVRSATFGAGATDRLQRVENVGGFRVRTLEKTYNGISSHFSLSGKGDFRQKFGIQQEPMYICYPKGSLGVKGIEAIMSALQMPK
;
A
#
# COMPACT_ATOMS: atom_id res chain seq x y z
N MET A 1 4.04 25.74 -25.71
CA MET A 1 4.42 26.98 -26.39
C MET A 1 3.18 27.53 -27.10
N SER A 2 2.78 28.76 -26.78
CA SER A 2 1.69 29.49 -27.45
C SER A 2 2.26 30.79 -28.04
N GLN A 3 3.38 30.67 -28.76
CA GLN A 3 4.22 31.80 -29.19
C GLN A 3 3.80 32.40 -30.56
N SER A 4 2.96 31.71 -31.33
CA SER A 4 2.43 32.23 -32.60
C SER A 4 0.95 31.91 -32.76
N SER A 5 0.19 32.86 -33.31
CA SER A 5 -1.24 32.74 -33.61
C SER A 5 -1.54 32.40 -35.08
N SER A 6 -0.56 31.93 -35.86
CA SER A 6 -0.81 31.58 -37.26
C SER A 6 -1.84 30.45 -37.32
N GLU A 7 -2.99 30.72 -37.95
CA GLU A 7 -4.05 29.74 -38.18
C GLU A 7 -3.51 28.61 -39.06
N LEU A 8 -3.18 27.48 -38.43
CA LEU A 8 -2.92 26.23 -39.12
C LEU A 8 -4.21 25.43 -39.09
N HIS A 9 -4.79 25.13 -40.26
CA HIS A 9 -5.92 24.23 -40.35
C HIS A 9 -5.43 22.79 -40.12
N LEU A 10 -5.67 22.27 -38.91
CA LEU A 10 -5.22 20.94 -38.50
C LEU A 10 -6.28 19.90 -38.82
N SER A 11 -5.97 19.01 -39.75
CA SER A 11 -6.77 17.81 -40.02
C SER A 11 -6.59 16.81 -38.88
N SER A 12 -7.67 16.12 -38.51
CA SER A 12 -7.56 14.90 -37.71
C SER A 12 -7.01 13.76 -38.58
N LEU A 13 -6.37 12.76 -37.97
CA LEU A 13 -5.88 11.61 -38.73
C LEU A 13 -7.01 10.84 -39.42
N ILE A 14 -8.19 10.79 -38.80
CA ILE A 14 -9.35 10.10 -39.35
C ILE A 14 -9.96 10.86 -40.53
N SER A 15 -9.92 12.20 -40.53
CA SER A 15 -10.41 12.98 -41.67
C SER A 15 -9.58 12.81 -42.94
N VAL A 16 -8.36 12.26 -42.84
CA VAL A 16 -7.53 11.93 -44.02
C VAL A 16 -8.14 10.78 -44.82
N GLU A 17 -8.87 9.87 -44.19
CA GLU A 17 -9.58 8.77 -44.87
C GLU A 17 -10.65 9.31 -45.84
N SER A 18 -11.32 10.41 -45.47
CA SER A 18 -12.30 11.12 -46.30
C SER A 18 -11.72 12.18 -47.23
N ALA A 19 -10.41 12.43 -47.17
CA ALA A 19 -9.77 13.48 -47.97
C ALA A 19 -9.59 13.05 -49.43
N SER A 20 -9.64 14.03 -50.33
CA SER A 20 -9.45 13.76 -51.77
C SER A 20 -7.99 13.48 -52.08
N GLU A 21 -7.72 12.68 -53.11
CA GLU A 21 -6.36 12.52 -53.60
C GLU A 21 -5.81 13.86 -54.13
N GLY A 22 -4.56 14.18 -53.78
CA GLY A 22 -3.94 15.48 -54.05
C GLY A 22 -4.24 16.57 -53.00
N GLU A 23 -5.11 16.31 -52.02
CA GLU A 23 -5.43 17.28 -50.97
C GLU A 23 -4.25 17.50 -50.01
N HIS A 24 -4.00 18.76 -49.67
CA HIS A 24 -2.99 19.13 -48.69
C HIS A 24 -3.53 18.98 -47.27
N VAL A 25 -2.82 18.20 -46.44
CA VAL A 25 -3.19 17.94 -45.05
C VAL A 25 -2.07 18.35 -44.10
N THR A 26 -2.45 18.93 -42.97
CA THR A 26 -1.54 19.20 -41.85
C THR A 26 -2.10 18.57 -40.59
N PHE A 27 -1.33 17.75 -39.89
CA PHE A 27 -1.81 17.08 -38.68
C PHE A 27 -0.72 16.86 -37.64
N TYR A 28 -1.14 16.65 -36.39
CA TYR A 28 -0.29 16.15 -35.32
C TYR A 28 -0.52 14.66 -35.12
N ALA A 29 0.56 13.90 -34.98
CA ALA A 29 0.49 12.48 -34.70
C ALA A 29 1.68 12.00 -33.89
N ARG A 30 1.58 10.81 -33.31
CA ARG A 30 2.73 10.08 -32.80
C ARG A 30 3.38 9.27 -33.91
N VAL A 31 4.71 9.22 -33.92
CA VAL A 31 5.47 8.26 -34.71
C VAL A 31 5.30 6.88 -34.08
N HIS A 32 4.53 6.01 -34.72
CA HIS A 32 4.24 4.67 -34.21
C HIS A 32 5.31 3.66 -34.60
N HIS A 33 5.69 3.68 -35.88
CA HIS A 33 6.69 2.79 -36.46
C HIS A 33 7.44 3.51 -37.59
N ILE A 34 8.69 3.12 -37.83
CA ILE A 34 9.53 3.67 -38.90
C ILE A 34 10.18 2.50 -39.61
N ARG A 35 10.07 2.47 -40.94
CA ARG A 35 10.64 1.45 -41.80
C ARG A 35 11.44 2.12 -42.92
N PRO A 36 12.77 2.19 -42.80
CA PRO A 36 13.64 2.61 -43.90
C PRO A 36 13.63 1.56 -45.02
N LEU A 37 13.49 1.99 -46.27
CA LEU A 37 13.61 1.12 -47.45
C LEU A 37 14.91 1.34 -48.23
N GLY A 38 15.66 2.39 -47.89
CA GLY A 38 16.95 2.72 -48.46
C GLY A 38 17.26 4.20 -48.22
N SER A 39 18.40 4.67 -48.70
CA SER A 39 18.88 6.03 -48.41
C SER A 39 18.03 7.18 -48.98
N LYS A 40 16.94 6.88 -49.70
CA LYS A 40 16.08 7.84 -50.41
C LYS A 40 14.61 7.75 -50.02
N ILE A 41 14.21 6.75 -49.23
CA ILE A 41 12.80 6.54 -48.88
C ILE A 41 12.66 5.91 -47.50
N VAL A 42 11.75 6.47 -46.71
CA VAL A 42 11.37 5.95 -45.39
C VAL A 42 9.85 5.98 -45.24
N PHE A 43 9.28 4.89 -44.75
CA PHE A 43 7.89 4.81 -44.34
C PHE A 43 7.76 5.11 -42.86
N VAL A 44 6.80 5.95 -42.51
CA VAL A 44 6.49 6.31 -41.13
C VAL A 44 5.02 6.02 -40.89
N ILE A 45 4.72 5.15 -39.92
CA ILE A 45 3.34 4.97 -39.47
C ILE A 45 3.05 6.02 -38.42
N PHE A 46 2.05 6.86 -38.69
CA PHE A 46 1.53 7.84 -37.75
C PHE A 46 0.36 7.25 -36.98
N ARG A 47 0.28 7.54 -35.67
CA ARG A 47 -0.84 7.15 -34.80
C ARG A 47 -1.46 8.37 -34.13
N SER A 48 -2.78 8.43 -34.13
CA SER A 48 -3.58 9.30 -33.27
C SER A 48 -4.74 8.51 -32.70
N GLN A 49 -4.71 8.26 -31.39
CA GLN A 49 -5.70 7.45 -30.68
C GLN A 49 -5.91 6.07 -31.34
N LEU A 50 -7.10 5.82 -31.90
CA LEU A 50 -7.49 4.57 -32.57
C LEU A 50 -6.99 4.47 -34.03
N THR A 51 -6.56 5.59 -34.62
CA THR A 51 -6.27 5.66 -36.06
C THR A 51 -4.78 5.61 -36.32
N THR A 52 -4.37 4.76 -37.26
CA THR A 52 -3.03 4.73 -37.83
C THR A 52 -3.09 4.99 -39.32
N LEU A 53 -2.07 5.67 -39.85
CA LEU A 53 -1.96 6.12 -41.24
C LEU A 53 -0.51 6.02 -41.71
N GLN A 54 -0.29 5.55 -42.93
CA GLN A 54 1.04 5.49 -43.53
C GLN A 54 1.44 6.86 -44.09
N GLY A 55 2.65 7.29 -43.76
CA GLY A 55 3.34 8.41 -44.38
C GLY A 55 4.54 7.93 -45.19
N VAL A 56 4.71 8.51 -46.38
CA VAL A 56 5.80 8.21 -47.29
C VAL A 56 6.68 9.44 -47.43
N LEU A 57 7.94 9.34 -47.01
CA LEU A 57 8.93 10.39 -47.18
C LEU A 57 9.99 9.91 -48.18
N THR A 58 9.97 10.50 -49.37
CA THR A 58 10.85 10.15 -50.49
C THR A 58 11.65 11.36 -50.93
N GLU A 59 12.93 11.17 -51.26
CA GLU A 59 13.79 12.23 -51.81
C GLU A 59 13.17 12.82 -53.07
N GLU A 60 13.03 14.15 -53.09
CA GLU A 60 12.47 14.91 -54.20
C GLU A 60 13.24 16.22 -54.34
N ALA A 61 13.80 16.45 -55.53
CA ALA A 61 14.67 17.59 -55.80
C ALA A 61 13.96 18.92 -55.48
N GLY A 62 14.55 19.71 -54.57
CA GLY A 62 14.03 21.01 -54.15
C GLY A 62 12.90 20.97 -53.11
N VAL A 63 12.40 19.78 -52.73
CA VAL A 63 11.30 19.61 -51.76
C VAL A 63 11.75 18.80 -50.54
N VAL A 64 12.21 17.57 -50.75
CA VAL A 64 12.66 16.65 -49.69
C VAL A 64 14.09 16.23 -49.96
N SER A 65 15.01 16.63 -49.06
CA SER A 65 16.42 16.26 -49.18
C SER A 65 16.71 14.86 -48.65
N GLN A 66 17.78 14.23 -49.14
CA GLN A 66 18.30 12.97 -48.59
C GLN A 66 18.61 13.06 -47.08
N ASN A 67 19.03 14.23 -46.60
CA ASN A 67 19.29 14.47 -45.17
C ASN A 67 18.01 14.40 -44.35
N MET A 68 16.87 14.88 -44.89
CA MET A 68 15.58 14.79 -44.21
C MET A 68 15.12 13.33 -44.09
N VAL A 69 15.32 12.52 -45.14
CA VAL A 69 15.04 11.07 -45.11
C VAL A 69 15.87 10.39 -44.01
N ARG A 70 17.20 10.58 -44.02
CA ARG A 70 18.10 10.01 -42.99
C ARG A 70 17.79 10.51 -41.57
N TRP A 71 17.41 11.77 -41.43
CA TRP A 71 16.97 12.31 -40.13
C TRP A 71 15.69 11.63 -39.63
N ALA A 72 14.73 11.40 -40.52
CA ALA A 72 13.48 10.72 -40.18
C ALA A 72 13.70 9.26 -39.75
N GLU A 73 14.69 8.55 -40.32
CA GLU A 73 15.09 7.20 -39.89
C GLU A 73 15.50 7.15 -38.41
N GLY A 74 16.11 8.23 -37.89
CA GLY A 74 16.59 8.34 -36.52
C GLY A 74 15.55 8.86 -35.52
N LEU A 75 14.29 9.07 -35.91
CA LEU A 75 13.27 9.56 -35.00
C LEU A 75 12.92 8.51 -33.93
N ASN A 76 12.86 8.96 -32.68
CA ASN A 76 12.38 8.12 -31.60
C ASN A 76 10.88 7.81 -31.81
N ARG A 77 10.51 6.53 -31.71
CA ARG A 77 9.10 6.12 -31.65
C ARG A 77 8.41 6.81 -30.48
N GLU A 78 7.11 7.04 -30.59
CA GLU A 78 6.28 7.85 -29.70
C GLU A 78 6.56 9.36 -29.69
N SER A 79 7.50 9.87 -30.50
CA SER A 79 7.62 11.31 -30.73
C SER A 79 6.33 11.87 -31.32
N ILE A 80 5.89 13.03 -30.80
CA ILE A 80 4.80 13.79 -31.39
C ILE A 80 5.41 14.67 -32.48
N VAL A 81 4.87 14.54 -33.68
CA VAL A 81 5.31 15.27 -34.87
C VAL A 81 4.17 16.08 -35.44
N ARG A 82 4.51 17.20 -36.09
CA ARG A 82 3.65 17.91 -37.03
C ARG A 82 4.04 17.49 -38.43
N VAL A 83 3.08 17.04 -39.21
CA VAL A 83 3.26 16.58 -40.58
C VAL A 83 2.49 17.53 -41.50
N GLU A 84 3.14 18.02 -42.55
CA GLU A 84 2.50 18.68 -43.69
C GLU A 84 2.73 17.78 -44.90
N GLY A 85 1.67 17.38 -45.59
CA GLY A 85 1.76 16.41 -46.68
C GLY A 85 0.60 16.50 -47.66
N VAL A 86 0.64 15.62 -48.65
CA VAL A 86 -0.39 15.47 -49.69
C VAL A 86 -0.94 14.06 -49.65
N VAL A 87 -2.27 13.93 -49.66
CA VAL A 87 -2.95 12.63 -49.68
C VAL A 87 -2.75 11.97 -51.04
N GLN A 88 -2.39 10.69 -51.05
CA GLN A 88 -2.24 9.88 -52.26
C GLN A 88 -2.76 8.47 -52.04
N SER A 89 -3.03 7.77 -53.13
CA SER A 89 -3.31 6.33 -53.09
C SER A 89 -2.01 5.54 -52.88
N PRO A 90 -2.05 4.36 -52.23
CA PRO A 90 -0.92 3.44 -52.16
C PRO A 90 -0.34 3.09 -53.54
N GLN A 91 0.91 2.64 -53.62
CA GLN A 91 1.58 2.32 -54.89
C GLN A 91 0.85 1.23 -55.70
N ASP A 92 0.93 1.33 -57.03
CA ASP A 92 0.37 0.38 -57.99
C ASP A 92 0.73 -1.08 -57.64
N GLY A 93 -0.29 -1.92 -57.41
CA GLY A 93 -0.16 -3.32 -57.02
C GLY A 93 -0.22 -3.60 -55.51
N GLN A 94 -0.37 -2.57 -54.68
CA GLN A 94 -0.72 -2.67 -53.26
C GLN A 94 -1.98 -1.85 -52.99
N ASP A 95 -3.17 -2.37 -53.31
CA ASP A 95 -4.42 -1.62 -53.18
C ASP A 95 -4.73 -1.20 -51.71
N GLU A 96 -4.13 -1.86 -50.72
CA GLU A 96 -4.33 -1.60 -49.30
C GLU A 96 -3.04 -1.70 -48.44
N VAL A 97 -2.92 -0.80 -47.46
CA VAL A 97 -1.89 -0.85 -46.39
C VAL A 97 -2.47 -1.52 -45.15
N HIS A 98 -2.36 -2.85 -45.05
CA HIS A 98 -2.96 -3.61 -43.93
C HIS A 98 -2.34 -3.36 -42.54
N SER A 99 -1.18 -2.70 -42.47
CA SER A 99 -0.52 -2.36 -41.20
C SER A 99 -1.08 -1.11 -40.51
N THR A 100 -2.00 -0.40 -41.17
CA THR A 100 -2.63 0.83 -40.68
C THR A 100 -4.15 0.71 -40.68
N ARG A 101 -4.87 1.52 -39.89
CA ARG A 101 -6.34 1.55 -39.91
C ARG A 101 -6.88 2.17 -41.19
N VAL A 102 -6.23 3.23 -41.67
CA VAL A 102 -6.52 3.80 -42.98
C VAL A 102 -5.77 2.96 -44.01
N HIS A 103 -6.49 2.08 -44.71
CA HIS A 103 -5.89 1.11 -45.64
C HIS A 103 -5.71 1.68 -47.06
N THR A 104 -6.64 2.53 -47.49
CA THR A 104 -6.79 2.95 -48.90
C THR A 104 -6.08 4.26 -49.24
N LYS A 105 -5.45 4.91 -48.25
CA LYS A 105 -4.79 6.21 -48.39
C LYS A 105 -3.48 6.24 -47.63
N GLU A 106 -2.53 6.98 -48.19
CA GLU A 106 -1.28 7.34 -47.53
C GLU A 106 -0.99 8.84 -47.71
N VAL A 107 -0.02 9.36 -46.97
CA VAL A 107 0.38 10.77 -47.05
C VAL A 107 1.80 10.89 -47.55
N ARG A 108 1.98 11.53 -48.70
CA ARG A 108 3.30 11.98 -49.16
C ARG A 108 3.75 13.15 -48.29
N ILE A 109 4.81 12.94 -47.52
CA ILE A 109 5.29 13.91 -46.53
C ILE A 109 6.09 15.00 -47.23
N LEU A 110 5.67 16.26 -47.05
CA LEU A 110 6.38 17.44 -47.55
C LEU A 110 7.23 18.11 -46.46
N LYS A 111 6.68 18.22 -45.24
CA LYS A 111 7.41 18.73 -44.07
C LYS A 111 7.10 17.88 -42.83
N LEU A 112 8.11 17.70 -42.00
CA LEU A 112 8.03 16.91 -40.77
C LEU A 112 8.79 17.62 -39.66
N PHE A 113 8.10 17.95 -38.57
CA PHE A 113 8.67 18.65 -37.42
C PHE A 113 8.46 17.82 -36.17
N VAL A 114 9.50 17.62 -35.37
CA VAL A 114 9.35 17.06 -34.01
C VAL A 114 8.84 18.15 -33.09
N VAL A 115 7.66 17.93 -32.51
CA VAL A 115 7.07 18.81 -31.50
C VAL A 115 7.65 18.47 -30.13
N VAL A 116 7.68 17.17 -29.83
CA VAL A 116 8.29 16.63 -28.61
C VAL A 116 8.65 15.16 -28.84
N GLY A 117 9.86 14.79 -28.44
CA GLY A 117 10.32 13.40 -28.45
C GLY A 117 10.42 12.82 -27.03
N PRO A 118 10.46 11.49 -26.87
CA PRO A 118 10.88 10.86 -25.63
C PRO A 118 12.30 11.31 -25.24
N THR A 119 12.50 11.59 -23.96
CA THR A 119 13.81 11.94 -23.37
C THR A 119 14.49 10.75 -22.69
N VAL A 120 13.77 9.63 -22.55
CA VAL A 120 14.23 8.37 -21.96
C VAL A 120 13.77 7.21 -22.84
N SER A 121 14.46 6.08 -22.72
CA SER A 121 14.05 4.84 -23.38
C SER A 121 12.66 4.40 -22.91
N LEU A 122 11.83 3.98 -23.87
CA LEU A 122 10.50 3.46 -23.55
C LEU A 122 10.62 2.06 -22.93
N PRO A 123 9.84 1.74 -21.88
CA PRO A 123 9.84 0.42 -21.24
C PRO A 123 9.36 -0.70 -22.16
N PHE A 124 8.55 -0.37 -23.17
CA PHE A 124 8.11 -1.24 -24.27
C PHE A 124 7.62 -0.38 -25.44
N GLN A 125 7.44 -0.98 -26.62
CA GLN A 125 6.82 -0.28 -27.75
C GLN A 125 5.30 -0.41 -27.67
N VAL A 126 4.56 0.65 -27.99
CA VAL A 126 3.09 0.59 -28.04
C VAL A 126 2.60 -0.42 -29.09
N GLU A 127 3.40 -0.64 -30.14
CA GLU A 127 3.17 -1.68 -31.14
C GLU A 127 3.12 -3.07 -30.50
N ASP A 128 4.02 -3.38 -29.56
CA ASP A 128 4.08 -4.70 -28.93
C ASP A 128 2.81 -5.00 -28.13
N VAL A 129 2.28 -4.01 -27.41
CA VAL A 129 1.02 -4.19 -26.65
C VAL A 129 -0.24 -4.10 -27.52
N ALA A 130 -0.14 -3.56 -28.73
CA ALA A 130 -1.25 -3.44 -29.69
C ALA A 130 -1.36 -4.64 -30.65
N ARG A 131 -0.39 -5.56 -30.67
CA ARG A 131 -0.42 -6.74 -31.55
C ARG A 131 -1.62 -7.65 -31.20
N PRO A 132 -2.35 -8.15 -32.22
CA PRO A 132 -3.40 -9.15 -32.01
C PRO A 132 -2.85 -10.44 -31.40
N GLU A 133 -3.71 -11.17 -30.68
CA GLU A 133 -3.31 -12.39 -29.97
C GLU A 133 -2.75 -13.46 -30.91
N GLU A 134 -3.35 -13.63 -32.08
CA GLU A 134 -2.93 -14.60 -33.10
C GLU A 134 -1.45 -14.49 -33.51
N TYR A 135 -0.87 -13.28 -33.48
CA TYR A 135 0.51 -13.05 -33.89
C TYR A 135 1.52 -13.72 -32.96
N TYR A 136 1.16 -13.95 -31.70
CA TYR A 136 2.01 -14.64 -30.73
C TYR A 136 1.98 -16.16 -30.91
N HIS A 137 1.00 -16.69 -31.62
CA HIS A 137 0.80 -18.13 -31.84
C HIS A 137 1.29 -18.62 -33.20
N ARG A 138 1.81 -17.74 -34.07
CA ARG A 138 2.37 -18.11 -35.37
C ARG A 138 3.73 -18.82 -35.20
N GLU A 139 3.96 -19.88 -35.98
CA GLU A 139 5.26 -20.56 -36.02
C GLU A 139 6.39 -19.57 -36.38
N GLY A 140 7.45 -19.54 -35.58
CA GLY A 140 8.59 -18.64 -35.77
C GLY A 140 8.44 -17.24 -35.16
N ALA A 141 7.42 -16.97 -34.34
CA ALA A 141 7.28 -15.70 -33.64
C ALA A 141 8.50 -15.41 -32.72
N GLN A 142 9.25 -14.34 -33.01
CA GLN A 142 10.43 -13.92 -32.25
C GLN A 142 10.12 -12.84 -31.18
N PHE A 143 8.85 -12.53 -30.93
CA PHE A 143 8.43 -11.43 -30.06
C PHE A 143 7.86 -11.95 -28.73
N SER A 144 8.23 -11.31 -27.61
CA SER A 144 7.69 -11.63 -26.28
C SER A 144 6.53 -10.69 -25.94
N ARG A 145 5.43 -11.25 -25.40
CA ARG A 145 4.25 -10.46 -24.96
C ARG A 145 4.65 -9.65 -23.72
N VAL A 146 4.37 -8.35 -23.74
CA VAL A 146 4.57 -7.48 -22.57
C VAL A 146 3.59 -7.92 -21.49
N ASN A 147 4.11 -8.37 -20.34
CA ASN A 147 3.27 -8.85 -19.25
C ASN A 147 2.42 -7.72 -18.63
N GLN A 148 1.29 -8.09 -18.03
CA GLN A 148 0.32 -7.16 -17.44
C GLN A 148 0.96 -6.25 -16.38
N LYS A 149 1.83 -6.79 -15.52
CA LYS A 149 2.52 -6.02 -14.47
C LYS A 149 3.33 -4.86 -15.05
N THR A 150 4.11 -5.11 -16.10
CA THR A 150 4.89 -4.08 -16.81
C THR A 150 3.98 -3.05 -17.47
N ARG A 151 2.85 -3.47 -18.05
CA ARG A 151 1.85 -2.57 -18.66
C ARG A 151 1.25 -1.64 -17.61
N LEU A 152 0.76 -2.18 -16.49
CA LEU A 152 0.14 -1.42 -15.41
C LEU A 152 1.14 -0.50 -14.68
N ALA A 153 2.40 -0.94 -14.50
CA ALA A 153 3.45 -0.09 -13.94
C ALA A 153 3.81 1.10 -14.84
N ASN A 154 3.55 0.99 -16.15
CA ASN A 154 3.80 2.04 -17.14
C ASN A 154 2.48 2.46 -17.82
N ARG A 155 1.42 2.61 -17.02
CA ARG A 155 0.02 2.74 -17.48
C ARG A 155 -0.17 3.83 -18.52
N VAL A 156 0.51 4.98 -18.38
CA VAL A 156 0.42 6.09 -19.35
C VAL A 156 0.85 5.67 -20.76
N LEU A 157 1.83 4.79 -20.90
CA LEU A 157 2.27 4.27 -22.20
C LEU A 157 1.29 3.21 -22.72
N ASP A 158 0.83 2.31 -21.85
CA ASP A 158 -0.15 1.27 -22.17
C ASP A 158 -1.48 1.85 -22.67
N LEU A 159 -1.97 2.91 -22.03
CA LEU A 159 -3.18 3.65 -22.40
C LEU A 159 -3.12 4.29 -23.80
N ARG A 160 -1.96 4.32 -24.46
CA ARG A 160 -1.82 4.82 -25.84
C ARG A 160 -2.14 3.77 -26.89
N SER A 161 -2.25 2.49 -26.51
CA SER A 161 -2.66 1.43 -27.42
C SER A 161 -4.10 1.65 -27.89
N PRO A 162 -4.42 1.35 -29.17
CA PRO A 162 -5.79 1.46 -29.67
C PRO A 162 -6.82 0.68 -28.85
N VAL A 163 -6.44 -0.50 -28.34
CA VAL A 163 -7.32 -1.33 -27.51
C VAL A 163 -7.70 -0.64 -26.20
N ASN A 164 -6.72 -0.12 -25.43
CA ASN A 164 -7.05 0.62 -24.20
C ASN A 164 -7.86 1.89 -24.52
N GLN A 165 -7.51 2.59 -25.61
CA GLN A 165 -8.28 3.74 -26.09
C GLN A 165 -9.75 3.37 -26.37
N ALA A 166 -10.02 2.20 -26.94
CA ALA A 166 -11.36 1.70 -27.20
C ALA A 166 -12.08 1.30 -25.90
N ILE A 167 -11.42 0.55 -25.01
CA ILE A 167 -11.96 0.16 -23.69
C ILE A 167 -12.44 1.40 -22.93
N PHE A 168 -11.64 2.48 -22.85
CA PHE A 168 -12.03 3.66 -22.08
C PHE A 168 -13.08 4.55 -22.75
N ARG A 169 -13.29 4.43 -24.08
CA ARG A 169 -14.46 5.01 -24.74
C ARG A 169 -15.73 4.23 -24.40
N ILE A 170 -15.65 2.90 -24.37
CA ILE A 170 -16.75 2.02 -23.93
C ILE A 170 -17.09 2.28 -22.46
N HIS A 171 -16.08 2.38 -21.61
CA HIS A 171 -16.23 2.77 -20.20
C HIS A 171 -16.95 4.11 -20.04
N ALA A 172 -16.58 5.14 -20.81
CA ALA A 172 -17.30 6.42 -20.81
C ALA A 172 -18.73 6.30 -21.37
N GLY A 173 -18.92 5.45 -22.38
CA GLY A 173 -20.22 5.11 -22.96
C GLY A 173 -21.18 4.51 -21.94
N VAL A 174 -20.71 3.62 -21.07
CA VAL A 174 -21.49 3.07 -19.95
C VAL A 174 -22.04 4.20 -19.07
N CYS A 175 -21.18 5.12 -18.61
CA CYS A 175 -21.62 6.25 -17.79
C CYS A 175 -22.62 7.16 -18.52
N THR A 176 -22.42 7.37 -19.82
CA THR A 176 -23.33 8.21 -20.63
C THR A 176 -24.70 7.57 -20.76
N LEU A 177 -24.76 6.29 -21.14
CA LEU A 177 -26.02 5.55 -21.31
C LEU A 177 -26.76 5.34 -19.99
N PHE A 178 -26.02 5.08 -18.90
CA PHE A 178 -26.59 4.99 -17.55
C PHE A 178 -27.29 6.30 -17.16
N ARG A 179 -26.57 7.43 -17.33
CA ARG A 179 -27.12 8.77 -17.04
C ARG A 179 -28.28 9.12 -17.97
N GLU A 180 -28.15 8.86 -19.27
CA GLU A 180 -29.18 9.11 -20.29
C GLU A 180 -30.50 8.41 -19.93
N PHE A 181 -30.44 7.12 -19.59
CA PHE A 181 -31.62 6.34 -19.20
C PHE A 181 -32.28 6.91 -17.94
N LEU A 182 -31.51 7.12 -16.86
CA LEU A 182 -32.06 7.53 -15.57
C LEU A 182 -32.62 8.96 -15.59
N LEU A 183 -31.98 9.88 -16.31
CA LEU A 183 -32.55 11.22 -16.53
C LEU A 183 -33.86 11.14 -17.33
N GLY A 184 -33.96 10.23 -18.31
CA GLY A 184 -35.19 9.94 -19.04
C GLY A 184 -36.32 9.42 -18.14
N GLU A 185 -35.96 8.67 -17.09
CA GLU A 185 -36.87 8.16 -16.06
C GLU A 185 -37.09 9.14 -14.89
N ARG A 186 -36.66 10.41 -15.05
CA ARG A 186 -36.79 11.51 -14.07
C ARG A 186 -36.06 11.27 -12.74
N PHE A 187 -34.95 10.54 -12.76
CA PHE A 187 -34.06 10.48 -11.59
C PHE A 187 -33.24 11.77 -11.46
N LEU A 188 -32.90 12.10 -10.21
CA LEU A 188 -32.00 13.20 -9.86
C LEU A 188 -30.58 12.66 -9.61
N GLU A 189 -29.57 13.23 -10.28
CA GLU A 189 -28.16 12.95 -9.96
C GLU A 189 -27.78 13.65 -8.65
N ILE A 190 -27.21 12.90 -7.69
CA ILE A 190 -26.75 13.41 -6.39
C ILE A 190 -25.23 13.24 -6.22
N GLN A 191 -24.66 13.95 -5.25
CA GLN A 191 -23.26 13.79 -4.84
C GLN A 191 -23.20 13.66 -3.31
N SER A 192 -22.85 12.47 -2.83
CA SER A 192 -22.76 12.19 -1.40
C SER A 192 -21.33 12.36 -0.87
N SER A 193 -21.22 12.67 0.43
CA SER A 193 -19.92 12.63 1.12
C SER A 193 -19.33 11.23 1.07
N LYS A 194 -18.03 11.15 0.80
CA LYS A 194 -17.26 9.90 0.88
C LYS A 194 -16.60 9.70 2.25
N PHE A 195 -16.74 10.67 3.15
CA PHE A 195 -16.37 10.55 4.55
C PHE A 195 -17.59 10.21 5.40
N GLN A 196 -17.45 9.20 6.24
CA GLN A 196 -18.45 8.76 7.21
C GLN A 196 -17.88 8.81 8.63
N ALA A 197 -18.73 9.10 9.60
CA ALA A 197 -18.35 9.23 11.00
C ALA A 197 -18.13 7.87 11.69
N THR A 198 -18.80 6.82 11.21
CA THR A 198 -18.80 5.47 11.79
C THR A 198 -18.65 4.43 10.68
N SER A 199 -18.21 3.22 11.05
CA SER A 199 -18.23 2.07 10.16
C SER A 199 -19.69 1.67 9.90
N THR A 200 -20.08 1.57 8.64
CA THR A 200 -21.47 1.27 8.26
C THR A 200 -21.83 -0.20 8.37
N GLU A 201 -20.83 -1.08 8.44
CA GLU A 201 -21.00 -2.53 8.50
C GLU A 201 -20.12 -3.08 9.64
N ALA A 202 -20.73 -3.85 10.54
CA ALA A 202 -20.01 -4.50 11.64
C ALA A 202 -19.10 -5.60 11.08
N GLY A 203 -17.82 -5.61 11.44
CA GLY A 203 -16.88 -6.64 11.03
C GLY A 203 -16.24 -6.48 9.64
N ALA A 204 -16.68 -5.52 8.82
CA ALA A 204 -16.04 -5.22 7.54
C ALA A 204 -14.76 -4.38 7.73
N ALA A 205 -13.75 -4.66 6.91
CA ALA A 205 -12.56 -3.82 6.85
C ALA A 205 -12.94 -2.46 6.22
N VAL A 206 -12.60 -1.35 6.88
CA VAL A 206 -12.84 0.02 6.39
C VAL A 206 -11.56 0.83 6.32
N PHE A 207 -11.46 1.73 5.33
CA PHE A 207 -10.34 2.68 5.26
C PHE A 207 -10.56 3.82 6.24
N LYS A 208 -9.69 3.90 7.25
CA LYS A 208 -9.67 4.99 8.23
C LYS A 208 -8.82 6.15 7.74
N VAL A 209 -9.34 7.36 7.89
CA VAL A 209 -8.66 8.62 7.56
C VAL A 209 -8.59 9.49 8.82
N ASP A 210 -7.45 10.15 9.04
CA ASP A 210 -7.35 11.19 10.07
C ASP A 210 -8.05 12.46 9.59
N TYR A 211 -9.14 12.81 10.26
CA TYR A 211 -9.98 13.96 9.95
C TYR A 211 -9.89 14.99 11.07
N PHE A 212 -8.83 15.79 11.04
CA PHE A 212 -8.53 16.81 12.04
C PHE A 212 -8.43 16.23 13.46
N ARG A 213 -7.63 15.17 13.66
CA ARG A 213 -7.45 14.45 14.93
C ARG A 213 -8.69 13.68 15.39
N ARG A 214 -9.64 13.45 14.50
CA ARG A 214 -10.82 12.60 14.71
C ARG A 214 -10.83 11.54 13.62
N PRO A 215 -11.26 10.31 13.92
CA PRO A 215 -11.39 9.30 12.89
C PRO A 215 -12.53 9.67 11.93
N ALA A 216 -12.29 9.52 10.63
CA ALA A 216 -13.32 9.38 9.61
C ALA A 216 -13.05 8.11 8.81
N PHE A 217 -14.06 7.62 8.09
CA PHE A 217 -13.98 6.42 7.29
C PHE A 217 -14.38 6.71 5.85
N LEU A 218 -13.76 6.04 4.88
CA LEU A 218 -14.20 6.12 3.49
C LEU A 218 -15.42 5.25 3.26
N ALA A 219 -16.43 5.82 2.60
CA ALA A 219 -17.70 5.16 2.37
C ALA A 219 -17.56 3.93 1.46
N GLN A 220 -17.97 2.76 1.97
CA GLN A 220 -17.98 1.52 1.19
C GLN A 220 -19.09 1.49 0.15
N SER A 221 -20.10 2.33 0.27
CA SER A 221 -21.09 2.58 -0.78
C SER A 221 -21.84 3.87 -0.43
N PRO A 222 -22.49 4.53 -1.40
CA PRO A 222 -23.40 5.64 -1.10
C PRO A 222 -24.75 5.19 -0.53
N GLN A 223 -24.90 3.93 -0.09
CA GLN A 223 -26.19 3.31 0.29
C GLN A 223 -26.95 4.05 1.39
N LEU A 224 -26.27 4.58 2.40
CA LEU A 224 -26.95 5.36 3.45
C LEU A 224 -27.43 6.71 2.90
N ALA A 225 -26.59 7.39 2.12
CA ALA A 225 -26.90 8.71 1.58
C ALA A 225 -28.08 8.67 0.60
N LYS A 226 -28.13 7.67 -0.30
CA LYS A 226 -29.24 7.55 -1.26
C LYS A 226 -30.58 7.25 -0.58
N GLN A 227 -30.60 6.47 0.49
CA GLN A 227 -31.81 6.25 1.29
C GLN A 227 -32.24 7.51 2.07
N MET A 228 -31.30 8.26 2.65
CA MET A 228 -31.62 9.56 3.29
C MET A 228 -32.21 10.57 2.29
N CYS A 229 -31.77 10.54 1.03
CA CYS A 229 -32.38 11.35 -0.02
C CYS A 229 -33.84 10.96 -0.27
N ILE A 230 -34.16 9.67 -0.29
CA ILE A 230 -35.53 9.17 -0.41
C ILE A 230 -36.38 9.61 0.80
N ALA A 231 -35.84 9.51 2.02
CA ALA A 231 -36.48 10.02 3.23
C ALA A 231 -36.66 11.56 3.22
N SER A 232 -35.94 12.26 2.34
CA SER A 232 -36.02 13.71 2.11
C SER A 232 -36.85 14.06 0.87
N ASP A 233 -37.82 13.22 0.49
CA ASP A 233 -38.74 13.37 -0.66
C ASP A 233 -38.08 13.38 -2.05
N MET A 234 -36.81 12.98 -2.17
CA MET A 234 -36.17 12.81 -3.48
C MET A 234 -36.52 11.43 -4.03
N GLU A 235 -37.71 11.29 -4.63
CA GLU A 235 -38.33 10.00 -5.00
C GLU A 235 -37.45 9.06 -5.84
N ARG A 236 -36.52 9.59 -6.63
CA ARG A 236 -35.65 8.84 -7.55
C ARG A 236 -34.28 9.51 -7.61
N VAL A 237 -33.24 8.84 -7.14
CA VAL A 237 -31.87 9.37 -7.11
C VAL A 237 -30.87 8.39 -7.69
N PHE A 238 -29.80 8.93 -8.28
CA PHE A 238 -28.64 8.14 -8.68
C PHE A 238 -27.33 8.88 -8.43
N GLU A 239 -26.26 8.13 -8.30
CA GLU A 239 -24.91 8.65 -8.12
C GLU A 239 -23.90 7.88 -8.99
N ILE A 240 -22.97 8.62 -9.60
CA ILE A 240 -21.77 8.05 -10.21
C ILE A 240 -20.58 8.58 -9.40
N GLY A 241 -19.92 7.71 -8.65
CA GLY A 241 -18.87 8.16 -7.73
C GLY A 241 -17.93 7.04 -7.25
N PRO A 242 -16.83 7.41 -6.57
CA PRO A 242 -15.88 6.43 -6.05
C PRO A 242 -16.50 5.63 -4.91
N VAL A 243 -16.18 4.34 -4.89
CA VAL A 243 -16.57 3.36 -3.90
C VAL A 243 -15.33 2.64 -3.39
N PHE A 244 -15.26 2.40 -2.09
CA PHE A 244 -14.07 1.85 -1.43
C PHE A 244 -14.33 0.46 -0.83
N ARG A 245 -13.32 -0.40 -0.91
CA ARG A 245 -13.31 -1.78 -0.38
C ARG A 245 -11.97 -2.00 0.30
N ALA A 246 -11.97 -2.13 1.63
CA ALA A 246 -10.72 -2.23 2.39
C ALA A 246 -10.29 -3.69 2.66
N GLU A 247 -11.01 -4.66 2.09
CA GLU A 247 -10.63 -6.07 2.12
C GLU A 247 -9.28 -6.27 1.42
N ASN A 248 -8.36 -7.00 2.05
CA ASN A 248 -7.06 -7.32 1.48
C ASN A 248 -7.16 -8.48 0.46
N SER A 249 -8.00 -8.28 -0.56
CA SER A 249 -8.25 -9.24 -1.64
C SER A 249 -7.55 -8.78 -2.91
N ASN A 250 -6.62 -9.59 -3.41
CA ASN A 250 -5.87 -9.29 -4.63
C ASN A 250 -6.11 -10.35 -5.70
N THR A 251 -7.35 -10.42 -6.18
CA THR A 251 -7.77 -11.30 -7.28
C THR A 251 -7.86 -10.53 -8.61
N HIS A 252 -8.31 -11.18 -9.68
CA HIS A 252 -8.59 -10.54 -10.97
C HIS A 252 -9.94 -9.80 -11.00
N ARG A 253 -10.77 -9.94 -9.95
CA ARG A 253 -12.13 -9.39 -9.86
C ARG A 253 -12.29 -8.20 -8.90
N HIS A 254 -11.29 -7.96 -8.04
CA HIS A 254 -11.37 -6.99 -6.95
C HIS A 254 -10.42 -5.81 -7.13
N LEU A 255 -10.92 -4.63 -6.75
CA LEU A 255 -10.18 -3.38 -6.58
C LEU A 255 -10.51 -2.82 -5.19
N THR A 256 -9.61 -2.03 -4.61
CA THR A 256 -9.84 -1.33 -3.33
C THR A 256 -10.56 0.01 -3.51
N GLU A 257 -10.50 0.55 -4.72
CA GLU A 257 -11.21 1.75 -5.16
C GLU A 257 -11.72 1.51 -6.58
N PHE A 258 -13.01 1.71 -6.80
CA PHE A 258 -13.67 1.56 -8.09
C PHE A 258 -14.81 2.58 -8.24
N THR A 259 -15.39 2.69 -9.43
CA THR A 259 -16.49 3.62 -9.69
C THR A 259 -17.82 2.90 -9.55
N GLY A 260 -18.62 3.29 -8.55
CA GLY A 260 -20.00 2.84 -8.38
C GLY A 260 -20.96 3.62 -9.26
N LEU A 261 -21.92 2.90 -9.85
CA LEU A 261 -23.14 3.47 -10.41
C LEU A 261 -24.29 2.98 -9.52
N ASP A 262 -24.83 3.90 -8.73
CA ASP A 262 -25.81 3.60 -7.70
C ASP A 262 -27.13 4.28 -8.01
N LEU A 263 -28.24 3.62 -7.72
CA LEU A 263 -29.56 4.24 -7.72
C LEU A 263 -30.40 3.77 -6.54
N GLU A 264 -31.37 4.60 -6.18
CA GLU A 264 -32.43 4.31 -5.21
C GLU A 264 -33.72 4.99 -5.69
N MET A 265 -34.85 4.32 -5.53
CA MET A 265 -36.15 4.88 -5.88
C MET A 265 -37.26 4.41 -4.96
N ARG A 266 -38.22 5.29 -4.74
CA ARG A 266 -39.54 4.95 -4.21
C ARG A 266 -40.27 4.06 -5.20
N PHE A 267 -41.02 3.10 -4.68
CA PHE A 267 -42.00 2.32 -5.44
C PHE A 267 -43.37 2.39 -4.78
N ASP A 268 -44.42 2.02 -5.50
CA ASP A 268 -45.79 2.17 -5.01
C ASP A 268 -46.36 0.87 -4.41
N SER A 269 -46.09 -0.28 -5.03
CA SER A 269 -46.73 -1.55 -4.67
C SER A 269 -45.74 -2.67 -4.36
N HIS A 270 -44.70 -2.84 -5.20
CA HIS A 270 -43.78 -3.97 -5.05
C HIS A 270 -42.36 -3.61 -5.50
N TYR A 271 -41.34 -4.17 -4.84
CA TYR A 271 -39.93 -3.94 -5.20
C TYR A 271 -39.55 -4.41 -6.60
N TYR A 272 -40.43 -5.16 -7.27
CA TYR A 272 -40.26 -5.50 -8.68
C TYR A 272 -40.29 -4.26 -9.58
N GLU A 273 -40.92 -3.16 -9.18
CA GLU A 273 -40.84 -1.90 -9.92
C GLU A 273 -39.39 -1.37 -10.01
N VAL A 274 -38.62 -1.56 -8.93
CA VAL A 274 -37.18 -1.25 -8.89
C VAL A 274 -36.42 -2.20 -9.81
N LEU A 275 -36.70 -3.50 -9.69
CA LEU A 275 -36.05 -4.55 -10.47
C LEU A 275 -36.30 -4.40 -11.98
N ASP A 276 -37.53 -4.08 -12.38
CA ASP A 276 -37.93 -3.84 -13.77
C ASP A 276 -37.29 -2.56 -14.32
N THR A 277 -37.09 -1.54 -13.47
CA THR A 277 -36.36 -0.32 -13.85
C THR A 277 -34.88 -0.62 -14.08
N LEU A 278 -34.25 -1.42 -13.21
CA LEU A 278 -32.86 -1.88 -13.38
C LEU A 278 -32.70 -2.75 -14.64
N ASP A 279 -33.62 -3.67 -14.90
CA ASP A 279 -33.61 -4.52 -16.10
C ASP A 279 -33.67 -3.68 -17.39
N ARG A 280 -34.62 -2.74 -17.47
CA ARG A 280 -34.71 -1.79 -18.60
C ARG A 280 -33.45 -0.93 -18.75
N MET A 281 -32.84 -0.52 -17.64
CA MET A 281 -31.58 0.24 -17.65
C MET A 281 -30.44 -0.57 -18.27
N PHE A 282 -30.25 -1.82 -17.85
CA PHE A 282 -29.21 -2.70 -18.41
C PHE A 282 -29.45 -3.02 -19.87
N ILE A 283 -30.69 -3.31 -20.27
CA ILE A 283 -31.03 -3.54 -21.69
C ILE A 283 -30.71 -2.30 -22.54
N HIS A 284 -31.06 -1.10 -22.07
CA HIS A 284 -30.74 0.15 -22.74
C HIS A 284 -29.21 0.33 -22.87
N LEU A 285 -28.48 0.10 -21.80
CA LEU A 285 -27.02 0.19 -21.75
C LEU A 285 -26.38 -0.79 -22.75
N PHE A 286 -26.71 -2.08 -22.71
CA PHE A 286 -26.08 -3.08 -23.57
C PHE A 286 -26.39 -2.86 -25.06
N ARG A 287 -27.64 -2.54 -25.40
CA ARG A 287 -28.03 -2.21 -26.78
C ARG A 287 -27.31 -0.94 -27.24
N GLY A 288 -27.31 0.11 -26.42
CA GLY A 288 -26.63 1.36 -26.71
C GLY A 288 -25.12 1.19 -26.95
N LEU A 289 -24.43 0.35 -26.18
CA LEU A 289 -23.02 0.03 -26.42
C LEU A 289 -22.80 -0.70 -27.75
N GLN A 290 -23.59 -1.74 -28.02
CA GLN A 290 -23.47 -2.54 -29.25
C GLN A 290 -23.81 -1.76 -30.52
N GLU A 291 -24.70 -0.77 -30.43
CA GLU A 291 -25.10 0.08 -31.55
C GLU A 291 -24.15 1.27 -31.74
N ARG A 292 -23.87 2.03 -30.68
CA ARG A 292 -23.16 3.32 -30.78
C ARG A 292 -21.64 3.19 -30.74
N LEU A 293 -21.10 2.13 -30.13
CA LEU A 293 -19.66 1.92 -29.92
C LEU A 293 -19.14 0.64 -30.59
N ARG A 294 -19.78 0.25 -31.70
CA ARG A 294 -19.42 -0.94 -32.48
C ARG A 294 -17.96 -0.93 -32.93
N ALA A 295 -17.47 0.21 -33.42
CA ALA A 295 -16.10 0.34 -33.91
C ALA A 295 -15.08 0.10 -32.79
N GLU A 296 -15.32 0.62 -31.60
CA GLU A 296 -14.49 0.39 -30.42
C GLU A 296 -14.52 -1.08 -29.99
N ILE A 297 -15.70 -1.72 -29.97
CA ILE A 297 -15.85 -3.13 -29.60
C ILE A 297 -15.00 -4.03 -30.52
N GLU A 298 -15.06 -3.79 -31.83
CA GLU A 298 -14.26 -4.56 -32.80
C GLU A 298 -12.75 -4.35 -32.61
N VAL A 299 -12.32 -3.14 -32.22
CA VAL A 299 -10.90 -2.90 -31.85
C VAL A 299 -10.52 -3.68 -30.59
N VAL A 300 -11.41 -3.81 -29.60
CA VAL A 300 -11.11 -4.61 -28.40
C VAL A 300 -10.98 -6.10 -28.73
N LYS A 301 -11.84 -6.61 -29.61
CA LYS A 301 -11.85 -8.03 -30.03
C LYS A 301 -10.52 -8.48 -30.66
N THR A 302 -9.72 -7.58 -31.22
CA THR A 302 -8.41 -7.95 -31.78
C THR A 302 -7.43 -8.45 -30.73
N GLN A 303 -7.60 -8.04 -29.46
CA GLN A 303 -6.73 -8.46 -28.35
C GLN A 303 -7.46 -9.29 -27.28
N PHE A 304 -8.78 -9.12 -27.17
CA PHE A 304 -9.63 -9.89 -26.27
C PHE A 304 -10.77 -10.49 -27.10
N PRO A 305 -10.55 -11.60 -27.84
CA PRO A 305 -11.60 -12.20 -28.66
C PRO A 305 -12.81 -12.60 -27.81
N HIS A 306 -14.00 -12.12 -28.18
CA HIS A 306 -15.25 -12.43 -27.49
C HIS A 306 -16.46 -12.31 -28.42
N ASP A 307 -17.50 -13.09 -28.12
CA ASP A 307 -18.79 -12.98 -28.79
C ASP A 307 -19.57 -11.75 -28.29
N ASP A 308 -20.40 -11.20 -29.16
CA ASP A 308 -21.39 -10.21 -28.79
C ASP A 308 -22.28 -10.71 -27.65
N LEU A 309 -22.70 -9.80 -26.77
CA LEU A 309 -23.63 -10.12 -25.71
C LEU A 309 -25.00 -10.48 -26.29
N VAL A 310 -25.61 -11.57 -25.81
CA VAL A 310 -26.99 -11.92 -26.15
C VAL A 310 -27.95 -11.16 -25.21
N ILE A 311 -28.72 -10.25 -25.80
CA ILE A 311 -29.73 -9.44 -25.09
C ILE A 311 -31.11 -9.97 -25.47
N LEU A 312 -31.77 -10.67 -24.54
CA LEU A 312 -33.11 -11.22 -24.75
C LEU A 312 -34.18 -10.13 -24.58
N ASP A 313 -35.30 -10.25 -25.29
CA ASP A 313 -36.44 -9.33 -25.10
C ASP A 313 -37.11 -9.50 -23.74
N LYS A 314 -36.99 -10.69 -23.15
CA LYS A 314 -37.43 -10.99 -21.79
C LYS A 314 -36.27 -11.58 -21.00
N THR A 315 -35.75 -10.81 -20.05
CA THR A 315 -34.69 -11.24 -19.14
C THR A 315 -35.18 -12.40 -18.27
N PRO A 316 -34.44 -13.54 -18.23
CA PRO A 316 -34.75 -14.62 -17.30
C PRO A 316 -34.63 -14.14 -15.86
N ARG A 317 -35.67 -14.38 -15.07
CA ARG A 317 -35.70 -14.15 -13.63
C ARG A 317 -36.02 -15.46 -12.95
N ILE A 318 -35.10 -15.94 -12.12
CA ILE A 318 -35.26 -17.17 -11.33
C ILE A 318 -35.20 -16.85 -9.84
N ARG A 319 -35.79 -17.71 -9.01
CA ARG A 319 -35.58 -17.63 -7.55
C ARG A 319 -34.24 -18.25 -7.17
N PHE A 320 -33.65 -17.83 -6.06
CA PHE A 320 -32.39 -18.39 -5.54
C PHE A 320 -32.46 -19.92 -5.40
N ALA A 321 -33.53 -20.43 -4.79
CA ALA A 321 -33.76 -21.88 -4.65
C ALA A 321 -33.85 -22.62 -6.01
N GLU A 322 -34.34 -21.96 -7.08
CA GLU A 322 -34.32 -22.55 -8.42
C GLU A 322 -32.89 -22.64 -8.96
N GLY A 323 -32.05 -21.63 -8.72
CA GLY A 323 -30.63 -21.65 -9.08
C GLY A 323 -29.87 -22.77 -8.37
N ILE A 324 -30.11 -22.94 -7.07
CA ILE A 324 -29.55 -24.05 -6.28
C ILE A 324 -30.02 -25.41 -6.81
N ARG A 325 -31.31 -25.54 -7.14
CA ARG A 325 -31.84 -26.76 -7.75
C ARG A 325 -31.17 -27.06 -9.10
N MET A 326 -30.96 -26.05 -9.95
CA MET A 326 -30.25 -26.21 -11.23
C MET A 326 -28.82 -26.72 -11.02
N LEU A 327 -28.09 -26.20 -10.02
CA LEU A 327 -26.76 -26.68 -9.67
C LEU A 327 -26.76 -28.13 -9.19
N LYS A 328 -27.71 -28.50 -8.31
CA LYS A 328 -27.89 -29.87 -7.81
C LYS A 328 -28.21 -30.86 -8.94
N GLU A 329 -29.14 -30.50 -9.82
CA GLU A 329 -29.53 -31.32 -10.98
C GLU A 329 -28.36 -31.51 -11.97
N ALA A 330 -27.49 -30.50 -12.09
CA ALA A 330 -26.27 -30.58 -12.88
C ALA A 330 -25.11 -31.35 -12.19
N GLY A 331 -25.33 -31.87 -10.98
CA GLY A 331 -24.34 -32.63 -10.21
C GLY A 331 -23.21 -31.78 -9.61
N TRP A 332 -23.42 -30.48 -9.42
CA TRP A 332 -22.44 -29.59 -8.80
C TRP A 332 -22.23 -29.93 -7.31
N LYS A 333 -20.98 -29.81 -6.86
CA LYS A 333 -20.56 -29.95 -5.46
C LYS A 333 -19.62 -28.81 -5.13
N GLU A 334 -19.67 -28.33 -3.89
CA GLU A 334 -18.72 -27.32 -3.40
C GLU A 334 -17.31 -27.92 -3.22
N GLU A 335 -16.30 -27.08 -2.95
CA GLU A 335 -14.90 -27.52 -2.85
C GLU A 335 -14.65 -28.54 -1.73
N ASP A 336 -15.47 -28.52 -0.68
CA ASP A 336 -15.44 -29.47 0.43
C ASP A 336 -16.24 -30.77 0.14
N GLY A 337 -16.86 -30.87 -1.04
CA GLY A 337 -17.67 -32.01 -1.47
C GLY A 337 -19.13 -31.97 -1.00
N SER A 338 -19.55 -30.92 -0.30
CA SER A 338 -20.95 -30.70 0.09
C SER A 338 -21.84 -30.35 -1.10
N GLU A 339 -23.15 -30.48 -0.93
CA GLU A 339 -24.13 -29.98 -1.90
C GLU A 339 -24.45 -28.51 -1.61
N PRO A 340 -24.73 -27.69 -2.63
CA PRO A 340 -25.13 -26.31 -2.42
C PRO A 340 -26.38 -26.23 -1.52
N ASP A 341 -26.33 -25.43 -0.45
CA ASP A 341 -27.49 -25.20 0.40
C ASP A 341 -28.36 -24.05 -0.15
N GLU A 342 -29.67 -24.12 0.06
CA GLU A 342 -30.61 -23.04 -0.28
C GLU A 342 -30.54 -21.86 0.70
N TRP A 343 -29.77 -22.01 1.79
CA TRP A 343 -29.59 -20.99 2.84
C TRP A 343 -28.20 -20.37 2.86
N ASP A 344 -27.24 -20.98 2.17
CA ASP A 344 -25.87 -20.48 2.06
C ASP A 344 -25.71 -19.61 0.80
N ASP A 345 -24.75 -18.70 0.83
CA ASP A 345 -24.39 -17.88 -0.32
C ASP A 345 -23.64 -18.70 -1.40
N LEU A 346 -23.69 -18.24 -2.65
CA LEU A 346 -23.05 -18.92 -3.77
C LEU A 346 -21.53 -18.68 -3.77
N SER A 347 -20.75 -19.76 -3.86
CA SER A 347 -19.33 -19.63 -4.16
C SER A 347 -19.14 -19.07 -5.58
N THR A 348 -18.05 -18.33 -5.82
CA THR A 348 -17.73 -17.78 -7.17
C THR A 348 -17.76 -18.85 -8.27
N LYS A 349 -17.32 -20.07 -7.96
CA LYS A 349 -17.34 -21.18 -8.93
C LYS A 349 -18.77 -21.67 -9.19
N ALA A 350 -19.61 -21.68 -8.16
CA ALA A 350 -21.03 -21.97 -8.30
C ALA A 350 -21.75 -20.89 -9.15
N GLU A 351 -21.42 -19.60 -8.98
CA GLU A 351 -21.94 -18.52 -9.83
C GLU A 351 -21.63 -18.77 -11.32
N GLN A 352 -20.35 -19.08 -11.61
CA GLN A 352 -19.88 -19.33 -12.98
C GLN A 352 -20.58 -20.54 -13.57
N ARG A 353 -20.69 -21.64 -12.81
CA ARG A 353 -21.40 -22.84 -13.26
C ARG A 353 -22.88 -22.56 -13.50
N LEU A 354 -23.54 -21.80 -12.62
CA LEU A 354 -24.92 -21.41 -12.81
C LEU A 354 -25.08 -20.55 -14.06
N GLY A 355 -24.13 -19.64 -14.34
CA GLY A 355 -24.09 -18.87 -15.59
C GLY A 355 -24.04 -19.74 -16.85
N GLU A 356 -23.24 -20.81 -16.84
CA GLU A 356 -23.21 -21.79 -17.93
C GLU A 356 -24.58 -22.46 -18.11
N LEU A 357 -25.20 -22.91 -17.02
CA LEU A 357 -26.53 -23.53 -17.04
C LEU A 357 -27.61 -22.56 -17.53
N MET A 358 -27.53 -21.28 -17.15
CA MET A 358 -28.43 -20.23 -17.64
C MET A 358 -28.25 -20.01 -19.14
N LYS A 359 -27.01 -20.05 -19.64
CA LYS A 359 -26.72 -19.97 -21.07
C LYS A 359 -27.24 -21.19 -21.83
N GLU A 360 -27.07 -22.40 -21.30
CA GLU A 360 -27.56 -23.65 -21.90
C GLU A 360 -29.09 -23.71 -21.94
N LYS A 361 -29.76 -23.35 -20.85
CA LYS A 361 -31.23 -23.46 -20.70
C LYS A 361 -31.98 -22.33 -21.37
N TYR A 362 -31.48 -21.09 -21.27
CA TYR A 362 -32.20 -19.88 -21.69
C TYR A 362 -31.49 -19.11 -22.82
N GLY A 363 -30.26 -19.46 -23.19
CA GLY A 363 -29.45 -18.69 -24.15
C GLY A 363 -28.94 -17.35 -23.59
N ALA A 364 -29.15 -17.09 -22.30
CA ALA A 364 -28.96 -15.79 -21.68
C ALA A 364 -27.54 -15.58 -21.15
N ASP A 365 -26.90 -14.48 -21.56
CA ASP A 365 -25.69 -13.99 -20.89
C ASP A 365 -26.03 -13.05 -19.73
N TYR A 366 -27.27 -12.57 -19.65
CA TYR A 366 -27.75 -11.60 -18.67
C TYR A 366 -29.04 -12.12 -18.04
N TYR A 367 -29.08 -12.21 -16.71
CA TYR A 367 -30.21 -12.75 -15.96
C TYR A 367 -30.27 -12.22 -14.53
N ILE A 368 -31.39 -12.47 -13.87
CA ILE A 368 -31.69 -12.00 -12.52
C ILE A 368 -31.98 -13.20 -11.61
N ILE A 369 -31.36 -13.21 -10.43
CA ILE A 369 -31.71 -14.11 -9.34
C ILE A 369 -32.42 -13.30 -8.26
N ASP A 370 -33.55 -13.79 -7.77
CA ASP A 370 -34.42 -13.11 -6.81
C ASP A 370 -34.66 -13.99 -5.56
N LYS A 371 -35.08 -13.37 -4.45
CA LYS A 371 -35.41 -14.06 -3.19
C LYS A 371 -34.22 -14.78 -2.54
N PHE A 372 -33.17 -14.03 -2.22
CA PHE A 372 -32.02 -14.58 -1.50
C PHE A 372 -32.30 -14.77 0.00
N PRO A 373 -31.56 -15.68 0.68
CA PRO A 373 -31.59 -15.83 2.13
C PRO A 373 -31.33 -14.50 2.85
N LEU A 374 -32.10 -14.21 3.90
CA LEU A 374 -32.00 -12.96 4.66
C LEU A 374 -30.69 -12.86 5.44
N GLU A 375 -30.16 -13.99 5.93
CA GLU A 375 -28.91 -14.04 6.73
C GLU A 375 -27.67 -13.64 5.92
N ALA A 376 -27.69 -13.85 4.60
CA ALA A 376 -26.62 -13.43 3.70
C ALA A 376 -26.71 -11.94 3.29
N ARG A 377 -27.71 -11.19 3.80
CA ARG A 377 -27.99 -9.82 3.36
C ARG A 377 -27.81 -8.80 4.48
N PRO A 378 -27.39 -7.56 4.17
CA PRO A 378 -27.18 -6.52 5.18
C PRO A 378 -28.45 -6.17 5.98
N PHE A 379 -28.28 -5.66 7.21
CA PHE A 379 -29.36 -5.27 8.14
C PHE A 379 -30.51 -4.47 7.51
N TYR A 380 -30.22 -3.60 6.53
CA TYR A 380 -31.21 -2.73 5.89
C TYR A 380 -32.12 -3.43 4.87
N THR A 381 -31.93 -4.73 4.64
CA THR A 381 -32.69 -5.51 3.65
C THR A 381 -34.06 -5.92 4.19
N MET A 382 -35.12 -5.67 3.42
CA MET A 382 -36.48 -6.05 3.82
C MET A 382 -36.66 -7.58 3.78
N PRO A 383 -37.14 -8.22 4.87
CA PRO A 383 -37.55 -9.63 4.86
C PRO A 383 -38.68 -9.90 3.88
N ASP A 384 -38.74 -11.13 3.36
CA ASP A 384 -39.91 -11.56 2.58
C ASP A 384 -41.14 -11.70 3.51
N PRO A 385 -42.33 -11.23 3.09
CA PRO A 385 -43.53 -11.26 3.94
C PRO A 385 -44.10 -12.68 4.15
N GLU A 386 -43.77 -13.64 3.29
CA GLU A 386 -44.29 -15.02 3.32
C GLU A 386 -43.31 -16.01 3.98
N ASP A 387 -41.99 -15.78 3.87
CA ASP A 387 -40.95 -16.59 4.54
C ASP A 387 -39.84 -15.68 5.10
N ASN A 388 -39.81 -15.51 6.42
CA ASN A 388 -38.87 -14.62 7.10
C ASN A 388 -37.39 -15.06 7.04
N ARG A 389 -37.09 -16.24 6.48
CA ARG A 389 -35.72 -16.67 6.15
C ARG A 389 -35.25 -16.13 4.81
N LEU A 390 -36.17 -15.67 3.97
CA LEU A 390 -35.90 -15.04 2.68
C LEU A 390 -36.00 -13.51 2.79
N SER A 391 -35.51 -12.85 1.76
CA SER A 391 -35.52 -11.40 1.66
C SER A 391 -36.05 -10.92 0.32
N ASN A 392 -36.56 -9.69 0.28
CA ASN A 392 -36.88 -8.96 -0.95
C ASN A 392 -35.62 -8.37 -1.58
N SER A 393 -34.62 -9.22 -1.82
CA SER A 393 -33.36 -8.88 -2.47
C SER A 393 -33.15 -9.71 -3.73
N PHE A 394 -32.31 -9.18 -4.61
CA PHE A 394 -31.99 -9.76 -5.90
C PHE A 394 -30.55 -9.42 -6.27
N ASP A 395 -29.95 -10.30 -7.06
CA ASP A 395 -28.67 -10.05 -7.72
C ASP A 395 -28.84 -10.21 -9.24
N ILE A 396 -28.09 -9.41 -9.98
CA ILE A 396 -28.09 -9.38 -11.44
C ILE A 396 -26.75 -9.86 -11.93
N PHE A 397 -26.77 -10.80 -12.86
CA PHE A 397 -25.59 -11.49 -13.36
C PHE A 397 -25.33 -11.18 -14.83
N LEU A 398 -24.06 -11.09 -15.18
CA LEU A 398 -23.56 -10.95 -16.54
C LEU A 398 -22.46 -11.99 -16.77
N ARG A 399 -22.71 -12.91 -17.71
CA ARG A 399 -21.82 -14.02 -18.08
C ARG A 399 -21.39 -14.87 -16.87
N GLY A 400 -22.33 -15.16 -15.97
CA GLY A 400 -22.09 -16.01 -14.80
C GLY A 400 -21.38 -15.32 -13.64
N GLU A 401 -21.27 -13.99 -13.66
CA GLU A 401 -20.70 -13.21 -12.57
C GLU A 401 -21.64 -12.09 -12.15
N GLU A 402 -21.78 -11.89 -10.83
CA GLU A 402 -22.59 -10.81 -10.27
C GLU A 402 -22.08 -9.44 -10.74
N ILE A 403 -22.98 -8.56 -11.18
CA ILE A 403 -22.68 -7.15 -11.53
C ILE A 403 -23.45 -6.14 -10.69
N LEU A 404 -24.54 -6.55 -10.05
CA LEU A 404 -25.34 -5.70 -9.17
C LEU A 404 -25.97 -6.55 -8.09
N SER A 405 -25.91 -6.05 -6.86
CA SER A 405 -26.77 -6.48 -5.76
C SER A 405 -27.75 -5.37 -5.39
N GLY A 406 -29.00 -5.74 -5.16
CA GLY A 406 -30.10 -4.81 -4.92
C GLY A 406 -31.24 -5.42 -4.11
N GLY A 407 -32.22 -4.58 -3.79
CA GLY A 407 -33.39 -5.03 -3.04
C GLY A 407 -34.22 -3.91 -2.46
N GLN A 408 -35.35 -4.31 -1.87
CA GLN A 408 -36.17 -3.45 -1.03
C GLN A 408 -35.44 -3.14 0.29
N ARG A 409 -35.53 -1.89 0.71
CA ARG A 409 -34.99 -1.43 1.99
C ARG A 409 -36.06 -1.35 3.06
N ILE A 410 -35.65 -1.54 4.31
CA ILE A 410 -36.52 -1.34 5.47
C ILE A 410 -36.74 0.17 5.64
N HIS A 411 -37.99 0.59 5.49
CA HIS A 411 -38.39 2.00 5.63
C HIS A 411 -39.09 2.30 6.97
N VAL A 412 -39.42 1.25 7.74
CA VAL A 412 -40.09 1.34 9.04
C VAL A 412 -39.05 1.36 10.16
N ALA A 413 -38.89 2.49 10.85
CA ALA A 413 -37.82 2.70 11.82
C ALA A 413 -37.73 1.62 12.92
N PRO A 414 -38.82 1.20 13.60
CA PRO A 414 -38.72 0.13 14.61
C PRO A 414 -38.11 -1.18 14.09
N MET A 415 -38.48 -1.59 12.88
CA MET A 415 -37.94 -2.81 12.23
C MET A 415 -36.48 -2.62 11.81
N LEU A 416 -36.13 -1.44 11.29
CA LEU A 416 -34.75 -1.12 10.92
C LEU A 416 -33.84 -1.18 12.15
N GLU A 417 -34.26 -0.58 13.26
CA GLU A 417 -33.52 -0.59 14.51
C GLU A 417 -33.40 -1.99 15.12
N GLU A 418 -34.43 -2.84 14.99
CA GLU A 418 -34.38 -4.24 15.40
C GLU A 418 -33.31 -5.00 14.61
N ARG A 419 -33.34 -4.91 13.27
CA ARG A 419 -32.33 -5.55 12.41
C ARG A 419 -30.92 -5.02 12.62
N MET A 420 -30.76 -3.71 12.88
CA MET A 420 -29.47 -3.14 13.27
C MET A 420 -28.94 -3.80 14.55
N ARG A 421 -29.79 -3.97 15.56
CA ARG A 421 -29.41 -4.63 16.83
C ARG A 421 -29.06 -6.10 16.64
N ASP A 422 -29.79 -6.81 15.79
CA ASP A 422 -29.49 -8.22 15.44
C ASP A 422 -28.09 -8.37 14.81
N ASP A 423 -27.69 -7.41 13.96
CA ASP A 423 -26.37 -7.36 13.33
C ASP A 423 -25.29 -6.70 14.23
N GLY A 424 -25.61 -6.43 15.50
CA GLY A 424 -24.67 -5.85 16.48
C GLY A 424 -24.36 -4.37 16.29
N ILE A 425 -25.20 -3.64 15.56
CA ILE A 425 -25.08 -2.20 15.29
C ILE A 425 -26.01 -1.42 16.22
N ASP A 426 -25.46 -0.49 17.00
CA ASP A 426 -26.25 0.44 17.81
C ASP A 426 -26.93 1.50 16.91
N PRO A 427 -28.28 1.58 16.85
CA PRO A 427 -28.97 2.60 16.07
C PRO A 427 -28.56 4.04 16.38
N GLU A 428 -28.19 4.33 17.64
CA GLU A 428 -27.77 5.68 18.01
C GLU A 428 -26.38 6.04 17.46
N SER A 429 -25.56 5.05 17.09
CA SER A 429 -24.29 5.30 16.38
C SER A 429 -24.48 5.81 14.94
N MET A 430 -25.68 5.64 14.37
CA MET A 430 -26.07 6.10 13.03
C MET A 430 -27.31 6.99 13.09
N LYS A 431 -27.43 7.80 14.16
CA LYS A 431 -28.62 8.63 14.43
C LYS A 431 -29.08 9.44 13.23
N GLU A 432 -28.17 10.06 12.47
CA GLU A 432 -28.51 10.84 11.27
C GLU A 432 -29.23 10.01 10.19
N TYR A 433 -28.76 8.77 9.98
CA TYR A 433 -29.40 7.85 9.05
C TYR A 433 -30.76 7.39 9.56
N VAL A 434 -30.83 6.90 10.81
CA VAL A 434 -32.05 6.33 11.39
C VAL A 434 -33.16 7.38 11.56
N ASP A 435 -32.81 8.61 11.91
CA ASP A 435 -33.77 9.70 12.11
C ASP A 435 -34.60 10.01 10.86
N GLY A 436 -34.01 9.90 9.66
CA GLY A 436 -34.76 10.05 8.41
C GLY A 436 -35.94 9.09 8.31
N PHE A 437 -35.78 7.85 8.79
CA PHE A 437 -36.85 6.85 8.83
C PHE A 437 -37.82 7.09 9.98
N ARG A 438 -37.35 7.62 11.12
CA ARG A 438 -38.21 8.01 12.26
C ARG A 438 -39.15 9.16 11.91
N TRP A 439 -38.74 10.04 10.99
CA TRP A 439 -39.57 11.15 10.50
C TRP A 439 -40.56 10.74 9.40
N GLY A 440 -40.48 9.49 8.95
CA GLY A 440 -41.31 8.95 7.88
C GLY A 440 -40.50 8.80 6.59
N CYS A 441 -40.41 7.57 6.10
CA CYS A 441 -39.73 7.23 4.85
C CYS A 441 -40.65 6.35 4.00
N PRO A 442 -40.84 6.64 2.70
CA PRO A 442 -41.68 5.82 1.84
C PRO A 442 -41.04 4.46 1.54
N PRO A 443 -41.80 3.44 1.11
CA PRO A 443 -41.24 2.21 0.58
C PRO A 443 -40.30 2.47 -0.61
N HIS A 444 -39.10 1.92 -0.54
CA HIS A 444 -38.07 2.17 -1.54
C HIS A 444 -37.12 0.97 -1.68
N GLY A 445 -36.41 0.96 -2.80
CA GLY A 445 -35.37 0.01 -3.08
C GLY A 445 -34.40 0.54 -4.11
N GLY A 446 -33.31 -0.18 -4.29
CA GLY A 446 -32.24 0.26 -5.17
C GLY A 446 -31.24 -0.85 -5.44
N GLY A 447 -30.15 -0.44 -6.10
CA GLY A 447 -29.03 -1.31 -6.41
C GLY A 447 -27.79 -0.49 -6.70
N GLY A 448 -26.63 -1.12 -6.58
CA GLY A 448 -25.34 -0.56 -6.94
C GLY A 448 -24.60 -1.51 -7.84
N LEU A 449 -23.95 -0.99 -8.89
CA LEU A 449 -23.08 -1.77 -9.77
C LEU A 449 -21.70 -1.15 -9.90
N GLY A 450 -20.68 -1.99 -10.07
CA GLY A 450 -19.32 -1.54 -10.37
C GLY A 450 -19.14 -1.28 -11.86
N LEU A 451 -18.80 -0.05 -12.24
CA LEU A 451 -18.57 0.36 -13.63
C LEU A 451 -17.49 -0.51 -14.31
N GLU A 452 -16.34 -0.65 -13.65
CA GLU A 452 -15.21 -1.43 -14.16
C GLU A 452 -15.60 -2.90 -14.34
N ARG A 453 -16.48 -3.42 -13.47
CA ARG A 453 -16.95 -4.80 -13.51
C ARG A 453 -17.90 -5.05 -14.68
N VAL A 454 -18.83 -4.13 -14.96
CA VAL A 454 -19.68 -4.19 -16.15
C VAL A 454 -18.84 -4.16 -17.42
N VAL A 455 -17.87 -3.25 -17.52
CA VAL A 455 -16.98 -3.14 -18.70
C VAL A 455 -16.15 -4.42 -18.86
N MET A 456 -15.58 -4.94 -17.77
CA MET A 456 -14.78 -6.18 -17.77
C MET A 456 -15.58 -7.36 -18.33
N LEU A 457 -16.81 -7.56 -17.87
CA LEU A 457 -17.64 -8.71 -18.24
C LEU A 457 -18.30 -8.54 -19.62
N PHE A 458 -18.71 -7.32 -19.98
CA PHE A 458 -19.24 -7.02 -21.30
C PHE A 458 -18.21 -7.34 -22.40
N LEU A 459 -16.94 -6.95 -22.19
CA LEU A 459 -15.84 -7.14 -23.14
C LEU A 459 -15.00 -8.41 -22.89
N LYS A 460 -15.35 -9.22 -21.88
CA LYS A 460 -14.60 -10.41 -21.42
C LYS A 460 -13.07 -10.16 -21.26
N LEU A 461 -12.70 -9.08 -20.56
CA LEU A 461 -11.30 -8.67 -20.41
C LEU A 461 -10.46 -9.60 -19.51
N GLY A 462 -11.11 -10.46 -18.72
CA GLY A 462 -10.47 -11.44 -17.82
C GLY A 462 -9.85 -10.87 -16.53
N ASP A 463 -9.55 -9.57 -16.48
CA ASP A 463 -9.07 -8.89 -15.27
C ASP A 463 -9.63 -7.47 -15.18
N ILE A 464 -10.20 -7.12 -14.03
CA ILE A 464 -10.85 -5.83 -13.78
C ILE A 464 -9.88 -4.65 -13.91
N ARG A 465 -8.58 -4.88 -13.72
CA ARG A 465 -7.54 -3.85 -13.87
C ARG A 465 -7.44 -3.32 -15.31
N TYR A 466 -7.88 -4.08 -16.30
CA TYR A 466 -7.95 -3.57 -17.69
C TYR A 466 -9.06 -2.55 -17.88
N ALA A 467 -10.17 -2.70 -17.14
CA ALA A 467 -11.30 -1.78 -17.16
C ALA A 467 -11.10 -0.54 -16.27
N SER A 468 -10.11 -0.55 -15.35
CA SER A 468 -9.79 0.61 -14.51
C SER A 468 -8.67 1.46 -15.13
N LEU A 469 -8.87 2.78 -15.23
CA LEU A 469 -7.91 3.69 -15.87
C LEU A 469 -6.56 3.67 -15.14
N PHE A 470 -6.61 3.81 -13.81
CA PHE A 470 -5.46 3.71 -12.91
C PHE A 470 -5.84 2.80 -11.73
N PRO A 471 -5.69 1.47 -11.88
CA PRO A 471 -6.20 0.53 -10.88
C PRO A 471 -5.61 0.77 -9.49
N ARG A 472 -6.44 0.52 -8.48
CA ARG A 472 -6.07 0.49 -7.07
C ARG A 472 -6.48 -0.86 -6.48
N ASP A 473 -5.49 -1.56 -5.96
CA ASP A 473 -5.59 -2.83 -5.27
C ASP A 473 -4.63 -2.78 -4.06
N PRO A 474 -4.61 -3.80 -3.19
CA PRO A 474 -3.76 -3.79 -1.99
C PRO A 474 -2.25 -3.70 -2.27
N ARG A 475 -1.82 -3.80 -3.54
CA ARG A 475 -0.41 -3.75 -3.97
C ARG A 475 -0.08 -2.51 -4.81
N SER A 476 -1.04 -1.62 -5.03
CA SER A 476 -0.92 -0.51 -5.98
C SER A 476 -0.01 0.61 -5.50
N PHE A 477 0.05 0.83 -4.18
CA PHE A 477 1.09 1.64 -3.60
C PHE A 477 2.26 0.75 -3.21
N PRO A 478 3.51 1.14 -3.51
CA PRO A 478 4.65 0.42 -2.97
C PRO A 478 4.48 0.38 -1.45
N LYS A 479 4.94 -0.72 -0.82
CA LYS A 479 5.37 -0.68 0.58
C LYS A 479 6.62 0.21 0.68
N ASN A 480 6.53 1.45 0.20
CA ASN A 480 7.38 2.50 0.71
C ASN A 480 7.00 2.56 2.17
N GLY A 481 7.96 2.38 3.08
CA GLY A 481 7.74 2.30 4.52
C GLY A 481 7.05 3.51 5.19
N GLN A 482 6.42 4.38 4.40
CA GLN A 482 5.60 5.52 4.77
C GLN A 482 4.13 5.11 4.91
N ASP A 483 3.85 4.19 5.82
CA ASP A 483 2.48 3.94 6.25
C ASP A 483 2.10 4.90 7.40
N LEU A 484 0.84 4.95 7.80
CA LEU A 484 0.32 5.80 8.91
C LEU A 484 1.15 5.75 10.22
N ALA A 485 1.98 4.73 10.40
CA ALA A 485 3.01 4.67 11.44
C ALA A 485 4.11 5.72 11.27
N GLU A 486 4.59 6.01 10.05
CA GLU A 486 5.51 7.11 9.76
C GLU A 486 4.81 8.48 9.81
N ALA A 487 3.50 8.57 9.55
CA ALA A 487 2.73 9.80 9.80
C ALA A 487 2.55 10.05 11.31
N ALA A 488 2.27 9.00 12.08
CA ALA A 488 2.21 9.06 13.54
C ALA A 488 3.60 9.26 14.17
N MET A 489 4.66 8.67 13.60
CA MET A 489 6.04 8.84 14.02
C MET A 489 6.62 10.17 13.55
N SER A 490 6.26 10.68 12.38
CA SER A 490 6.61 12.03 11.89
C SER A 490 5.89 13.10 12.70
N ALA A 491 4.62 12.89 13.06
CA ALA A 491 3.91 13.75 14.00
C ALA A 491 4.50 13.70 15.42
N ALA A 492 4.95 12.53 15.89
CA ALA A 492 5.66 12.37 17.17
C ALA A 492 7.09 12.96 17.14
N THR A 493 7.77 12.92 15.99
CA THR A 493 9.11 13.49 15.78
C THR A 493 9.05 15.01 15.58
N GLN A 494 7.95 15.54 15.02
CA GLN A 494 7.69 16.98 14.90
C GLN A 494 7.43 17.66 16.24
N MET A 495 7.17 16.89 17.30
CA MET A 495 7.09 17.40 18.67
C MET A 495 8.33 17.01 19.48
N ILE A 496 9.50 17.59 19.18
CA ILE A 496 10.50 18.13 20.14
C ILE A 496 11.45 19.06 19.33
N LEU A 497 11.16 20.35 19.32
CA LEU A 497 12.06 21.39 18.81
C LEU A 497 12.52 22.26 20.00
N HIS A 498 13.81 22.22 20.30
CA HIS A 498 14.51 23.26 21.06
C HIS A 498 15.66 23.78 20.20
N GLY A 499 15.78 25.10 20.11
CA GLY A 499 16.80 25.80 19.34
C GLY A 499 16.20 26.96 18.53
N PRO A 500 17.06 27.87 18.03
CA PRO A 500 16.67 29.16 17.44
C PRO A 500 15.82 29.10 16.15
N GLU A 501 15.35 27.93 15.74
CA GLU A 501 14.52 27.70 14.55
C GLU A 501 13.14 27.06 14.86
N SER A 502 12.71 27.04 16.14
CA SER A 502 11.40 26.47 16.54
C SER A 502 10.24 27.48 16.43
N THR A 503 9.11 27.07 15.83
CA THR A 503 7.85 27.84 15.71
C THR A 503 7.03 27.96 17.00
N THR A 504 7.53 27.49 18.15
CA THR A 504 6.97 27.77 19.48
C THR A 504 7.69 28.90 20.22
N PHE A 505 8.49 29.72 19.53
CA PHE A 505 8.96 30.99 20.06
C PHE A 505 7.75 31.87 20.43
N GLN A 506 7.55 32.07 21.73
CA GLN A 506 6.71 33.14 22.26
C GLN A 506 7.65 34.17 22.88
N GLU A 507 7.62 35.38 22.33
CA GLU A 507 8.36 36.52 22.84
C GLU A 507 7.93 36.80 24.28
N GLY A 508 8.79 36.52 25.27
CA GLY A 508 8.56 36.86 26.68
C GLY A 508 8.59 35.72 27.73
N ILE A 509 8.88 34.46 27.37
CA ILE A 509 9.04 33.36 28.36
C ILE A 509 10.53 33.15 28.70
N PRO A 510 10.96 33.08 29.98
CA PRO A 510 12.37 32.96 30.35
C PRO A 510 13.01 31.61 29.93
N HIS A 511 14.26 31.64 29.45
CA HIS A 511 15.13 30.47 29.33
C HIS A 511 15.34 29.82 30.71
N GLY A 512 14.75 28.65 30.96
CA GLY A 512 14.85 28.00 32.28
C GLY A 512 14.89 26.47 32.26
N GLU A 513 14.06 25.81 31.45
CA GLU A 513 13.92 24.35 31.50
C GLU A 513 14.61 23.66 30.32
N LEU A 514 15.51 22.73 30.64
CA LEU A 514 16.18 21.88 29.66
C LEU A 514 15.21 20.81 29.14
N PRO A 515 15.30 20.38 27.87
CA PRO A 515 14.41 19.35 27.34
C PRO A 515 14.54 18.05 28.16
N PRO A 516 13.43 17.32 28.39
CA PRO A 516 13.48 16.01 29.02
C PRO A 516 14.45 15.07 28.30
N LEU A 517 15.11 14.17 29.05
CA LEU A 517 16.19 13.35 28.51
C LEU A 517 15.65 12.31 27.52
N GLU A 518 14.53 11.68 27.86
CA GLU A 518 13.77 10.74 27.04
C GLU A 518 13.40 11.33 25.67
N ASN A 519 13.03 12.61 25.64
CA ASN A 519 12.73 13.34 24.41
C ASN A 519 13.99 13.52 23.55
N LEU A 520 15.14 13.81 24.16
CA LEU A 520 16.41 13.90 23.44
C LEU A 520 16.87 12.55 22.91
N ILE A 521 16.62 11.46 23.65
CA ILE A 521 16.92 10.09 23.21
C ILE A 521 16.08 9.72 21.99
N ALA A 522 14.76 10.00 22.02
CA ALA A 522 13.89 9.74 20.88
C ALA A 522 14.25 10.57 19.63
N LYS A 523 14.89 11.73 19.81
CA LYS A 523 15.26 12.63 18.71
C LYS A 523 16.65 12.37 18.13
N TYR A 524 17.66 12.23 18.98
CA TYR A 524 19.08 12.16 18.58
C TYR A 524 19.76 10.85 19.00
N GLY A 525 19.09 10.03 19.81
CA GLY A 525 19.70 8.89 20.48
C GLY A 525 19.68 7.60 19.69
N ASP A 526 20.54 6.69 20.14
CA ASP A 526 20.62 5.31 19.68
C ASP A 526 20.46 4.36 20.89
N SER A 527 20.59 3.05 20.66
CA SER A 527 20.33 1.98 21.64
C SER A 527 21.00 2.15 23.00
N THR A 528 22.17 2.79 23.03
CA THR A 528 22.97 3.00 24.24
C THR A 528 22.37 4.10 25.10
N SER A 529 21.90 5.19 24.46
CA SER A 529 21.37 6.39 25.13
C SER A 529 20.07 6.11 25.89
N THR A 530 19.28 5.11 25.47
CA THR A 530 18.07 4.68 26.19
C THR A 530 18.36 4.16 27.61
N SER A 531 19.63 3.87 27.93
CA SER A 531 20.04 3.45 29.27
C SER A 531 20.26 4.63 30.22
N TRP A 532 20.45 5.85 29.72
CA TRP A 532 20.78 7.02 30.55
C TRP A 532 19.63 7.50 31.46
N ILE A 533 18.42 6.96 31.25
CA ILE A 533 17.23 7.21 32.06
C ILE A 533 17.29 6.43 33.38
N ASP A 534 18.14 5.39 33.44
CA ASP A 534 18.33 4.57 34.62
C ASP A 534 19.06 5.41 35.72
N PRO A 535 18.57 5.43 36.97
CA PRO A 535 19.15 6.25 38.05
C PRO A 535 20.63 5.97 38.36
N SER A 536 21.17 4.85 37.91
CA SER A 536 22.60 4.54 38.04
C SER A 536 23.51 5.40 37.15
N TRP A 537 22.95 6.15 36.19
CA TRP A 537 23.69 7.01 35.28
C TRP A 537 23.81 8.45 35.79
N SER A 538 24.99 9.03 35.58
CA SER A 538 25.14 10.49 35.61
C SER A 538 24.93 11.04 34.20
N VAL A 539 24.16 12.11 34.06
CA VAL A 539 23.90 12.75 32.77
C VAL A 539 24.35 14.19 32.83
N TRP A 540 25.45 14.48 32.16
CA TRP A 540 25.88 15.87 31.98
C TRP A 540 24.95 16.55 30.98
N ARG A 541 24.51 17.78 31.32
CA ARG A 541 23.62 18.59 30.49
C ARG A 541 24.26 19.92 30.16
N ASP A 542 24.34 20.25 28.87
CA ASP A 542 24.81 21.55 28.44
C ASP A 542 23.68 22.59 28.54
N ARG A 543 23.90 23.65 29.32
CA ARG A 543 22.93 24.74 29.46
C ARG A 543 22.83 25.61 28.22
N ALA A 544 23.86 25.66 27.37
CA ALA A 544 23.87 26.49 26.18
C ALA A 544 23.06 25.87 25.04
N THR A 545 23.25 24.56 24.80
CA THR A 545 22.62 23.87 23.66
C THR A 545 21.44 22.96 24.05
N GLY A 546 21.29 22.64 25.33
CA GLY A 546 20.34 21.63 25.81
C GLY A 546 20.83 20.19 25.69
N ALA A 547 22.03 19.97 25.13
CA ALA A 547 22.61 18.67 24.86
C ALA A 547 22.80 17.81 26.12
N ALA A 548 22.98 16.50 25.92
CA ALA A 548 23.21 15.55 27.00
C ALA A 548 24.31 14.54 26.66
N VAL A 549 25.10 14.16 27.67
CA VAL A 549 26.06 13.03 27.61
C VAL A 549 25.92 12.19 28.88
N GLY A 550 25.57 10.92 28.72
CA GLY A 550 25.52 9.94 29.81
C GLY A 550 26.89 9.33 30.12
N TYR A 551 27.25 9.30 31.40
CA TYR A 551 28.49 8.71 31.89
C TYR A 551 28.34 8.09 33.28
N ILE A 552 29.26 7.21 33.64
CA ILE A 552 29.36 6.61 34.97
C ILE A 552 30.74 6.95 35.56
N PRO A 553 30.81 7.63 36.72
CA PRO A 553 32.08 7.87 37.41
C PRO A 553 32.53 6.57 38.09
N GLN A 554 33.73 6.09 37.75
CA GLN A 554 34.29 4.86 38.31
C GLN A 554 35.79 5.03 38.61
N GLY A 555 36.14 5.08 39.90
CA GLY A 555 37.49 5.45 40.33
C GLY A 555 37.86 6.84 39.81
N ASP A 556 39.02 6.95 39.15
CA ASP A 556 39.49 8.21 38.55
C ASP A 556 38.95 8.44 37.13
N PHE A 557 37.92 7.70 36.68
CA PHE A 557 37.44 7.73 35.30
C PHE A 557 35.99 8.21 35.19
N ALA A 558 35.71 8.96 34.13
CA ALA A 558 34.35 9.19 33.63
C ALA A 558 34.14 8.29 32.41
N VAL A 559 33.38 7.21 32.57
CA VAL A 559 33.10 6.25 31.49
C VAL A 559 31.82 6.68 30.78
N ALA A 560 31.95 7.41 29.68
CA ALA A 560 30.84 7.83 28.84
C ALA A 560 30.43 6.71 27.88
N PHE A 561 29.14 6.61 27.57
CA PHE A 561 28.61 5.58 26.65
C PHE A 561 27.63 6.19 25.67
N GLY A 562 27.80 5.93 24.38
CA GLY A 562 26.88 6.44 23.34
C GLY A 562 27.28 7.82 22.83
N ASN A 563 26.71 8.19 21.69
CA ASN A 563 26.93 9.51 21.09
C ASN A 563 26.27 10.62 21.92
N PRO A 564 26.81 11.85 21.94
CA PRO A 564 26.12 13.00 22.51
C PRO A 564 24.73 13.23 21.89
N LEU A 565 23.74 13.55 22.72
CA LEU A 565 22.39 13.88 22.25
C LEU A 565 22.32 15.37 21.90
N CYS A 566 22.61 15.72 20.65
CA CYS A 566 22.57 17.09 20.15
C CYS A 566 22.40 17.15 18.63
N GLU A 567 22.13 18.35 18.11
CA GLU A 567 22.14 18.59 16.66
C GLU A 567 23.54 18.36 16.07
N HIS A 568 23.61 17.76 14.88
CA HIS A 568 24.88 17.35 14.25
C HIS A 568 25.90 18.49 14.13
N LYS A 569 25.45 19.71 13.83
CA LYS A 569 26.32 20.90 13.73
C LYS A 569 26.96 21.32 15.06
N GLN A 570 26.40 20.90 16.19
CA GLN A 570 26.86 21.25 17.55
C GLN A 570 27.82 20.21 18.14
N MET A 571 27.94 19.04 17.51
CA MET A 571 28.62 17.85 18.04
C MET A 571 30.01 18.16 18.61
N MET A 572 30.85 18.85 17.83
CA MET A 572 32.20 19.23 18.25
C MET A 572 32.23 20.13 19.49
N GLY A 573 31.31 21.10 19.56
CA GLY A 573 31.20 22.02 20.69
C GLY A 573 30.78 21.29 21.95
N VAL A 574 29.78 20.41 21.83
CA VAL A 574 29.25 19.60 22.94
C VAL A 574 30.31 18.64 23.48
N ILE A 575 31.07 17.97 22.61
CA ILE A 575 32.18 17.09 23.01
C ILE A 575 33.23 17.87 23.80
N ARG A 576 33.66 19.04 23.31
CA ARG A 576 34.67 19.87 24.01
C ARG A 576 34.17 20.35 25.37
N ALA A 577 32.92 20.81 25.45
CA ALA A 577 32.30 21.26 26.69
C ALA A 577 32.18 20.12 27.73
N PHE A 578 31.78 18.92 27.30
CA PHE A 578 31.76 17.75 28.18
C PHE A 578 33.15 17.37 28.68
N LEU A 579 34.16 17.34 27.80
CA LEU A 579 35.54 17.01 28.20
C LEU A 579 36.13 18.04 29.16
N GLN A 580 35.81 19.32 28.98
CA GLN A 580 36.16 20.36 29.94
C GLN A 580 35.51 20.10 31.30
N TYR A 581 34.21 19.80 31.33
CA TYR A 581 33.51 19.42 32.56
C TYR A 581 34.17 18.22 33.26
N VAL A 582 34.48 17.15 32.52
CA VAL A 582 35.16 15.96 33.06
C VAL A 582 36.52 16.33 33.68
N HIS A 583 37.27 17.23 33.04
CA HIS A 583 38.52 17.74 33.58
C HIS A 583 38.32 18.54 34.88
N GLU A 584 37.31 19.41 34.93
CA GLU A 584 36.93 20.17 36.14
C GLU A 584 36.50 19.26 37.30
N GLN A 585 35.95 18.07 37.00
CA GLN A 585 35.64 17.04 37.99
C GLN A 585 36.85 16.18 38.41
N ASN A 586 38.06 16.46 37.92
CA ASN A 586 39.28 15.66 38.12
C ASN A 586 39.16 14.19 37.67
N LEU A 587 38.35 13.93 36.64
CA LEU A 587 38.16 12.59 36.08
C LEU A 587 38.90 12.43 34.74
N LYS A 588 39.26 11.18 34.41
CA LYS A 588 39.85 10.79 33.12
C LYS A 588 38.75 10.27 32.19
N PRO A 589 38.55 10.85 30.99
CA PRO A 589 37.49 10.40 30.12
C PRO A 589 37.86 9.09 29.40
N VAL A 590 36.89 8.19 29.31
CA VAL A 590 36.88 7.04 28.41
C VAL A 590 35.50 7.00 27.76
N TRP A 591 35.44 6.89 26.43
CA TRP A 591 34.18 6.96 25.69
C TRP A 591 33.92 5.65 24.96
N CYS A 592 32.89 4.94 25.38
CA CYS A 592 32.51 3.62 24.91
C CYS A 592 31.26 3.67 24.03
N CYS A 593 31.06 2.64 23.21
CA CYS A 593 29.84 2.46 22.42
C CYS A 593 29.48 3.71 21.59
N ILE A 594 30.46 4.34 20.95
CA ILE A 594 30.23 5.47 20.05
C ILE A 594 30.30 5.03 18.59
N GLY A 595 29.61 5.77 17.72
CA GLY A 595 29.65 5.57 16.29
C GLY A 595 30.90 6.17 15.64
N ARG A 596 31.07 5.89 14.34
CA ARG A 596 32.24 6.31 13.54
C ARG A 596 32.45 7.82 13.49
N GLU A 597 31.37 8.60 13.51
CA GLU A 597 31.46 10.07 13.49
C GLU A 597 32.18 10.62 14.73
N ILE A 598 31.78 10.16 15.92
CA ILE A 598 32.38 10.60 17.18
C ILE A 598 33.79 10.05 17.31
N GLU A 599 34.02 8.81 16.86
CA GLU A 599 35.36 8.23 16.83
C GLU A 599 36.33 9.09 16.02
N ARG A 600 35.96 9.51 14.80
CA ARG A 600 36.77 10.41 13.97
C ARG A 600 37.07 11.73 14.67
N ILE A 601 36.06 12.35 15.29
CA ILE A 601 36.24 13.57 16.06
C ILE A 601 37.28 13.38 17.16
N LEU A 602 37.18 12.31 17.95
CA LEU A 602 38.10 12.06 19.05
C LEU A 602 39.51 11.67 18.53
N ALA A 603 39.59 10.88 17.47
CA ALA A 603 40.85 10.36 16.94
C ALA A 603 41.62 11.39 16.10
N GLU A 604 40.98 12.04 15.13
CA GLU A 604 41.61 12.95 14.18
C GLU A 604 41.85 14.34 14.80
N GLU A 605 40.84 14.91 15.48
CA GLU A 605 40.93 16.28 16.02
C GLU A 605 41.56 16.35 17.42
N LEU A 606 41.33 15.35 18.27
CA LEU A 606 41.85 15.31 19.65
C LEU A 606 43.01 14.33 19.84
N GLY A 607 43.37 13.56 18.82
CA GLY A 607 44.51 12.63 18.86
C GLY A 607 44.31 11.43 19.79
N TRP A 608 43.07 11.03 20.07
CA TRP A 608 42.75 9.87 20.91
C TRP A 608 43.05 8.55 20.18
N SER A 609 43.14 7.47 20.96
CA SER A 609 43.25 6.11 20.47
C SER A 609 41.87 5.44 20.42
N ALA A 610 41.63 4.61 19.41
CA ALA A 610 40.36 3.91 19.21
C ALA A 610 40.53 2.38 19.05
N VAL A 611 39.63 1.60 19.64
CA VAL A 611 39.52 0.14 19.47
C VAL A 611 38.06 -0.26 19.27
N ILE A 612 37.82 -1.38 18.58
CA ILE A 612 36.49 -1.98 18.42
C ILE A 612 36.45 -3.26 19.24
N ALA A 613 35.52 -3.32 20.19
CA ALA A 613 35.32 -4.46 21.09
C ALA A 613 33.84 -4.83 21.27
N VAL A 614 32.96 -4.08 20.63
CA VAL A 614 31.51 -4.10 20.77
C VAL A 614 30.92 -3.78 19.40
N ALA A 615 29.80 -4.40 19.05
CA ALA A 615 29.03 -4.08 17.86
C ALA A 615 27.56 -3.91 18.22
N GLU A 616 26.89 -2.98 17.56
CA GLU A 616 25.45 -2.80 17.62
C GLU A 616 24.79 -3.90 16.76
N GLU A 617 23.88 -4.69 17.35
CA GLU A 617 23.25 -5.82 16.67
C GLU A 617 21.94 -5.39 16.00
N ARG A 618 22.06 -4.85 14.78
CA ARG A 618 20.94 -4.32 14.00
C ARG A 618 20.30 -5.37 13.12
N LEU A 619 19.05 -5.17 12.76
CA LEU A 619 18.37 -5.88 11.68
C LEU A 619 17.57 -4.89 10.86
N ASN A 620 17.28 -5.25 9.61
CA ASN A 620 16.30 -4.54 8.79
C ASN A 620 14.98 -5.34 8.79
N PRO A 621 13.97 -4.92 9.57
CA PRO A 621 12.68 -5.64 9.68
C PRO A 621 11.98 -5.90 8.34
N ILE A 622 12.23 -5.10 7.30
CA ILE A 622 11.65 -5.29 5.96
C ILE A 622 12.32 -6.44 5.20
N GLU A 623 13.61 -6.68 5.44
CA GLU A 623 14.41 -7.66 4.71
C GLU A 623 14.45 -9.02 5.41
N VAL A 624 14.16 -9.07 6.71
CA VAL A 624 14.26 -10.31 7.50
C VAL A 624 12.88 -10.90 7.80
N ASP A 625 12.72 -12.18 7.48
CA ASP A 625 11.62 -13.02 7.94
C ASP A 625 12.21 -14.16 8.79
N PRO A 626 12.24 -14.02 10.14
CA PRO A 626 12.83 -15.03 11.01
C PRO A 626 12.22 -16.43 10.85
N ALA A 627 10.92 -16.53 10.56
CA ALA A 627 10.25 -17.82 10.38
C ALA A 627 10.58 -18.48 9.03
N ALA A 628 10.79 -17.69 7.98
CA ALA A 628 11.26 -18.20 6.70
C ALA A 628 12.75 -18.57 6.73
N ASN A 629 13.56 -17.79 7.46
CA ASN A 629 15.02 -17.88 7.46
C ASN A 629 15.58 -18.96 8.41
N ASP A 630 14.90 -19.29 9.51
CA ASP A 630 15.36 -20.30 10.48
C ASP A 630 14.28 -21.36 10.80
N LYS A 631 14.56 -22.63 10.43
CA LYS A 631 13.65 -23.77 10.66
C LYS A 631 13.34 -24.02 12.14
N THR A 632 14.28 -23.71 13.03
CA THR A 632 14.13 -23.86 14.48
C THR A 632 13.17 -22.82 15.03
N VAL A 633 13.30 -21.56 14.59
CA VAL A 633 12.38 -20.47 14.95
C VAL A 633 10.96 -20.85 14.52
N ARG A 634 10.76 -21.21 13.26
CA ARG A 634 9.45 -21.64 12.74
C ARG A 634 8.83 -22.80 13.53
N ARG A 635 9.62 -23.83 13.87
CA ARG A 635 9.14 -24.98 14.64
C ARG A 635 8.70 -24.57 16.06
N LYS A 636 9.45 -23.68 16.71
CA LYS A 636 9.12 -23.18 18.05
C LYS A 636 7.88 -22.29 18.04
N MET A 637 7.71 -21.45 17.02
CA MET A 637 6.52 -20.63 16.84
C MET A 637 5.25 -21.48 16.72
N HIS A 638 5.21 -22.43 15.79
CA HIS A 638 4.05 -23.33 15.64
C HIS A 638 3.79 -24.17 16.88
N ARG A 639 4.83 -24.48 17.66
CA ARG A 639 4.65 -25.16 18.95
C ARG A 639 3.96 -24.25 19.96
N ALA A 640 4.44 -23.03 20.15
CA ALA A 640 3.83 -22.06 21.05
C ALA A 640 2.36 -21.76 20.66
N GLU A 641 2.10 -21.62 19.36
CA GLU A 641 0.75 -21.46 18.80
C GLU A 641 -0.17 -22.64 19.15
N ARG A 642 0.30 -23.89 18.96
CA ARG A 642 -0.44 -25.10 19.37
C ARG A 642 -0.62 -25.25 20.88
N GLU A 643 0.32 -24.75 21.67
CA GLU A 643 0.22 -24.72 23.14
C GLU A 643 -0.70 -23.58 23.64
N GLY A 644 -1.30 -22.81 22.72
CA GLY A 644 -2.33 -21.80 23.01
C GLY A 644 -1.79 -20.41 23.32
N VAL A 645 -0.53 -20.12 22.97
CA VAL A 645 0.06 -18.80 23.19
C VAL A 645 -0.61 -17.76 22.29
N LYS A 646 -1.10 -16.67 22.90
CA LYS A 646 -1.69 -15.52 22.19
C LYS A 646 -0.83 -14.29 22.39
N ILE A 647 -0.60 -13.52 21.32
CA ILE A 647 0.16 -12.27 21.38
C ILE A 647 -0.80 -11.10 21.45
N ILE A 648 -0.53 -10.17 22.35
CA ILE A 648 -1.31 -8.97 22.60
C ILE A 648 -0.43 -7.75 22.35
N ASP A 649 -1.03 -6.81 21.66
CA ASP A 649 -0.45 -5.58 21.18
C ASP A 649 -1.07 -4.43 21.96
N VAL A 650 -0.26 -3.68 22.68
CA VAL A 650 -0.78 -2.63 23.55
C VAL A 650 -0.90 -1.35 22.74
N ASP A 651 -2.07 -1.14 22.16
CA ASP A 651 -2.43 0.07 21.43
C ASP A 651 -2.95 1.14 22.41
N GLY A 652 -2.25 2.28 22.50
CA GLY A 652 -2.63 3.39 23.38
C GLY A 652 -2.08 3.27 24.81
N GLU A 653 -2.83 3.75 25.81
CA GLU A 653 -2.43 3.66 27.21
C GLU A 653 -2.67 2.25 27.77
N MET A 654 -1.63 1.66 28.39
CA MET A 654 -1.73 0.34 29.01
C MET A 654 -2.69 0.37 30.20
N GLU A 655 -3.64 -0.56 30.23
CA GLU A 655 -4.54 -0.71 31.38
C GLU A 655 -3.74 -0.92 32.69
N PRO A 656 -4.07 -0.19 33.79
CA PRO A 656 -3.33 -0.29 35.05
C PRO A 656 -3.19 -1.72 35.58
N LYS A 657 -4.25 -2.53 35.46
CA LYS A 657 -4.24 -3.94 35.90
C LYS A 657 -3.24 -4.79 35.10
N VAL A 658 -3.14 -4.57 33.79
CA VAL A 658 -2.20 -5.29 32.92
C VAL A 658 -0.77 -4.88 33.26
N LYS A 659 -0.55 -3.59 33.50
CA LYS A 659 0.74 -3.07 33.96
C LYS A 659 1.18 -3.73 35.27
N ASP A 660 0.33 -3.75 36.28
CA ASP A 660 0.65 -4.34 37.59
C ASP A 660 1.04 -5.83 37.47
N VAL A 661 0.30 -6.59 36.64
CA VAL A 661 0.60 -8.01 36.39
C VAL A 661 1.95 -8.17 35.68
N LEU A 662 2.22 -7.36 34.66
CA LEU A 662 3.50 -7.42 33.93
C LEU A 662 4.69 -6.98 34.79
N GLU A 663 4.50 -5.98 35.67
CA GLU A 663 5.50 -5.58 36.67
C GLU A 663 5.82 -6.74 37.61
N GLU A 664 4.80 -7.46 38.09
CA GLU A 664 5.00 -8.66 38.92
C GLU A 664 5.76 -9.75 38.17
N ARG A 665 5.39 -10.05 36.92
CA ARG A 665 6.12 -11.03 36.10
C ARG A 665 7.57 -10.62 35.87
N CYS A 666 7.85 -9.33 35.73
CA CYS A 666 9.23 -8.82 35.63
C CYS A 666 10.02 -9.03 36.92
N ARG A 667 9.39 -8.85 38.10
CA ARG A 667 10.00 -9.14 39.41
C ARG A 667 10.32 -10.62 39.56
N GLU A 668 9.34 -11.50 39.32
CA GLU A 668 9.54 -12.96 39.34
C GLU A 668 10.70 -13.38 38.44
N TRP A 669 10.73 -12.87 37.22
CA TRP A 669 11.79 -13.18 36.27
C TRP A 669 13.17 -12.69 36.74
N SER A 670 13.24 -11.54 37.40
CA SER A 670 14.49 -11.02 37.96
C SER A 670 15.01 -11.90 39.10
N GLU A 671 14.14 -12.39 39.98
CA GLU A 671 14.50 -13.28 41.11
C GLU A 671 14.98 -14.67 40.65
N HIS A 672 14.43 -15.18 39.54
CA HIS A 672 14.78 -16.51 39.01
C HIS A 672 16.06 -16.53 38.17
N ARG A 673 16.69 -15.36 37.94
CA ARG A 673 17.92 -15.27 37.13
C ARG A 673 19.16 -15.73 37.92
N LYS A 674 20.01 -16.54 37.28
CA LYS A 674 21.29 -17.03 37.82
C LYS A 674 22.47 -16.51 36.99
N GLY A 675 23.57 -16.11 37.65
CA GLY A 675 24.84 -15.71 37.03
C GLY A 675 25.12 -14.20 37.03
N THR A 676 26.40 -13.83 36.92
CA THR A 676 26.86 -12.42 36.87
C THR A 676 26.44 -11.76 35.57
N GLN A 677 25.74 -10.62 35.63
CA GLN A 677 25.25 -9.92 34.44
C GLN A 677 26.07 -8.68 34.09
N ILE A 678 26.35 -8.52 32.80
CA ILE A 678 26.88 -7.30 32.20
C ILE A 678 25.73 -6.66 31.41
N HIS A 679 25.27 -5.49 31.85
CA HIS A 679 24.23 -4.72 31.18
C HIS A 679 24.32 -3.21 31.46
N LEU A 680 23.81 -2.41 30.53
CA LEU A 680 23.82 -0.95 30.66
C LEU A 680 22.65 -0.42 31.52
N THR A 681 21.57 -1.17 31.67
CA THR A 681 20.37 -0.77 32.43
C THR A 681 19.68 -1.95 33.12
N GLY A 682 19.05 -1.69 34.27
CA GLY A 682 18.17 -2.64 34.95
C GLY A 682 16.90 -2.95 34.16
N VAL A 683 16.11 -3.93 34.62
CA VAL A 683 14.82 -4.25 34.00
C VAL A 683 13.75 -3.29 34.53
N ARG A 684 13.60 -2.17 33.83
CA ARG A 684 12.69 -1.08 34.17
C ARG A 684 11.76 -0.77 32.99
N PRO A 685 10.91 -1.73 32.56
CA PRO A 685 10.17 -1.66 31.30
C PRO A 685 9.15 -0.52 31.23
N PHE A 686 8.71 0.02 32.35
CA PHE A 686 7.69 1.07 32.43
C PHE A 686 8.23 2.48 32.72
N ASP A 687 9.55 2.66 32.81
CA ASP A 687 10.13 3.99 32.70
C ASP A 687 9.87 4.53 31.28
N ASP A 688 9.62 5.82 31.08
CA ASP A 688 9.43 6.39 29.73
C ASP A 688 8.40 5.65 28.84
N MET A 689 7.22 5.35 29.38
CA MET A 689 6.14 4.69 28.60
C MET A 689 5.75 5.49 27.35
N LYS A 690 5.98 6.81 27.35
CA LYS A 690 5.68 7.72 26.26
C LYS A 690 6.40 7.35 24.95
N HIS A 691 7.67 6.93 25.03
CA HIS A 691 8.48 6.56 23.86
C HIS A 691 8.69 5.05 23.75
N ARG A 692 7.82 4.25 24.39
CA ARG A 692 7.88 2.79 24.38
C ARG A 692 6.64 2.17 23.79
N LYS A 693 6.82 1.04 23.11
CA LYS A 693 5.73 0.18 22.65
C LYS A 693 5.84 -1.18 23.33
N TYR A 694 4.70 -1.72 23.72
CA TYR A 694 4.61 -2.93 24.53
C TYR A 694 3.87 -4.03 23.78
N PHE A 695 4.45 -5.22 23.82
CA PHE A 695 3.85 -6.44 23.35
C PHE A 695 4.00 -7.47 24.45
N TYR A 696 2.97 -8.25 24.73
CA TYR A 696 3.09 -9.38 25.63
C TYR A 696 2.34 -10.59 25.08
N ALA A 697 2.73 -11.77 25.51
CA ALA A 697 2.07 -13.00 25.15
C ALA A 697 1.44 -13.62 26.39
N THR A 698 0.28 -14.25 26.24
CA THR A 698 -0.39 -15.02 27.30
C THR A 698 -0.39 -16.50 26.95
N ASP A 699 -0.32 -17.36 27.96
CA ASP A 699 -0.59 -18.80 27.79
C ASP A 699 -2.09 -19.09 27.60
N LYS A 700 -2.44 -20.36 27.49
CA LYS A 700 -3.83 -20.83 27.29
C LYS A 700 -4.75 -20.50 28.48
N GLU A 701 -4.20 -20.27 29.67
CA GLU A 701 -4.90 -19.81 30.87
C GLU A 701 -5.02 -18.27 30.94
N GLY A 702 -4.46 -17.54 29.97
CA GLY A 702 -4.49 -16.08 29.93
C GLY A 702 -3.42 -15.40 30.80
N LYS A 703 -2.47 -16.15 31.36
CA LYS A 703 -1.39 -15.60 32.19
C LYS A 703 -0.26 -15.07 31.29
N PRO A 704 0.27 -13.84 31.49
CA PRO A 704 1.38 -13.33 30.66
C PRO A 704 2.62 -14.22 30.75
N CYS A 705 3.08 -14.78 29.63
CA CYS A 705 4.20 -15.71 29.57
C CYS A 705 5.46 -15.12 28.90
N ALA A 706 5.32 -14.07 28.08
CA ALA A 706 6.46 -13.35 27.51
C ALA A 706 6.13 -11.87 27.29
N MET A 707 7.15 -11.01 27.19
CA MET A 707 7.00 -9.58 26.89
C MET A 707 8.13 -9.07 26.00
N VAL A 708 7.79 -8.25 25.02
CA VAL A 708 8.73 -7.48 24.20
C VAL A 708 8.41 -5.99 24.34
N VAL A 709 9.44 -5.20 24.63
CA VAL A 709 9.34 -3.75 24.76
C VAL A 709 10.26 -3.10 23.74
N LEU A 710 9.69 -2.25 22.90
CA LEU A 710 10.42 -1.43 21.95
C LEU A 710 10.64 -0.04 22.53
N ALA A 711 11.87 0.46 22.48
CA ALA A 711 12.18 1.87 22.76
C ALA A 711 12.39 2.61 21.44
N GLN A 712 11.75 3.77 21.27
CA GLN A 712 11.95 4.64 20.13
C GLN A 712 13.36 5.25 20.16
N LEU A 713 14.04 5.22 19.02
CA LEU A 713 15.32 5.88 18.79
C LEU A 713 15.14 7.04 17.81
N ALA A 714 16.23 7.76 17.51
CA ALA A 714 16.25 8.73 16.42
C ALA A 714 15.73 8.10 15.12
N PRO A 715 15.08 8.87 14.22
CA PRO A 715 14.50 8.35 12.98
C PRO A 715 15.48 7.54 12.12
N THR A 716 16.77 7.90 12.14
CA THR A 716 17.84 7.19 11.44
C THR A 716 18.18 5.82 12.02
N HIS A 717 17.87 5.59 13.30
CA HIS A 717 18.19 4.37 14.03
C HIS A 717 16.97 3.46 14.28
N GLY A 718 15.75 4.02 14.18
CA GLY A 718 14.49 3.28 14.25
C GLY A 718 14.08 2.87 15.67
N PHE A 719 14.04 1.57 15.98
CA PHE A 719 13.65 1.06 17.30
C PHE A 719 14.70 0.17 17.94
N GLN A 720 14.83 0.24 19.25
CA GLN A 720 15.54 -0.77 20.02
C GLN A 720 14.55 -1.81 20.56
N ILE A 721 14.82 -3.10 20.32
CA ILE A 721 14.21 -4.20 21.08
C ILE A 721 14.88 -4.22 22.45
N LYS A 722 14.39 -3.36 23.35
CA LYS A 722 15.04 -3.03 24.62
C LYS A 722 14.97 -4.19 25.60
N TRP A 723 13.81 -4.82 25.71
CA TRP A 723 13.61 -6.03 26.49
C TRP A 723 12.83 -7.06 25.68
N ALA A 724 13.31 -8.30 25.75
CA ALA A 724 12.65 -9.49 25.25
C ALA A 724 12.71 -10.52 26.39
N LEU A 725 11.63 -10.60 27.16
CA LEU A 725 11.54 -11.33 28.41
C LEU A 725 10.68 -12.57 28.21
N GLU A 726 11.25 -13.74 28.49
CA GLU A 726 10.50 -14.99 28.63
C GLU A 726 10.29 -15.24 30.12
N PHE A 727 9.05 -15.20 30.61
CA PHE A 727 8.76 -15.31 32.03
C PHE A 727 8.83 -16.76 32.54
N PRO A 728 9.05 -16.99 33.85
CA PRO A 728 9.09 -18.35 34.41
C PRO A 728 7.80 -19.13 34.08
N GLY A 729 7.97 -20.38 33.62
CA GLY A 729 6.86 -21.25 33.23
C GLY A 729 6.27 -20.98 31.84
N ALA A 730 6.91 -20.15 31.01
CA ALA A 730 6.44 -19.88 29.65
C ALA A 730 6.40 -21.15 28.78
N PRO A 731 5.38 -21.28 27.89
CA PRO A 731 5.35 -22.31 26.86
C PRO A 731 6.60 -22.28 25.96
N LEU A 732 7.05 -23.44 25.51
CA LEU A 732 8.29 -23.55 24.75
C LEU A 732 8.15 -22.88 23.37
N GLY A 733 8.91 -21.82 23.15
CA GLY A 733 8.88 -21.05 21.90
C GLY A 733 8.10 -19.74 21.99
N ALA A 734 7.56 -19.38 23.16
CA ALA A 734 6.78 -18.15 23.35
C ALA A 734 7.60 -16.89 23.00
N ILE A 735 8.88 -16.83 23.39
CA ILE A 735 9.73 -15.67 23.10
C ILE A 735 10.09 -15.56 21.62
N GLU A 736 10.38 -16.68 20.94
CA GLU A 736 10.60 -16.67 19.49
C GLU A 736 9.34 -16.26 18.73
N TYR A 737 8.16 -16.63 19.22
CA TYR A 737 6.88 -16.26 18.62
C TYR A 737 6.62 -14.76 18.69
N ILE A 738 6.67 -14.17 19.87
CA ILE A 738 6.45 -12.74 20.04
C ILE A 738 7.53 -11.90 19.35
N LEU A 739 8.80 -12.31 19.38
CA LEU A 739 9.86 -11.57 18.67
C LEU A 739 9.68 -11.60 17.16
N THR A 740 9.32 -12.74 16.59
CA THR A 740 9.05 -12.84 15.14
C THR A 740 7.84 -12.01 14.76
N TYR A 741 6.78 -12.03 15.58
CA TYR A 741 5.61 -11.17 15.40
C TYR A 741 5.98 -9.68 15.43
N VAL A 742 6.76 -9.24 16.42
CA VAL A 742 7.18 -7.84 16.56
C VAL A 742 8.08 -7.39 15.41
N ILE A 743 9.04 -8.21 15.00
CA ILE A 743 9.91 -7.91 13.85
C ILE A 743 9.09 -7.80 12.57
N LYS A 744 8.17 -8.75 12.34
CA LYS A 744 7.25 -8.69 11.20
C LYS A 744 6.37 -7.43 11.24
N LYS A 745 5.83 -7.08 12.41
CA LYS A 745 5.03 -5.86 12.60
C LYS A 745 5.85 -4.60 12.30
N LEU A 746 7.12 -4.55 12.73
CA LEU A 746 8.04 -3.46 12.39
C LEU A 746 8.32 -3.39 10.87
N GLY A 747 8.51 -4.53 10.21
CA GLY A 747 8.73 -4.61 8.77
C GLY A 747 7.51 -4.20 7.95
N ASP A 748 6.31 -4.66 8.36
CA ASP A 748 5.05 -4.24 7.77
C ASP A 748 4.77 -2.75 8.00
N ALA A 749 5.24 -2.18 9.11
CA ALA A 749 5.19 -0.74 9.40
C ALA A 749 6.30 0.08 8.73
N GLY A 750 7.14 -0.52 7.87
CA GLY A 750 8.14 0.21 7.10
C GLY A 750 9.43 0.57 7.85
N VAL A 751 9.64 0.03 9.05
CA VAL A 751 10.85 0.28 9.83
C VAL A 751 12.05 -0.39 9.18
N ARG A 752 13.02 0.42 8.74
CA ARG A 752 14.24 -0.04 8.03
C ARG A 752 15.39 -0.44 8.96
N SER A 753 15.32 -0.07 10.23
CA SER A 753 16.35 -0.36 11.23
C SER A 753 15.69 -0.66 12.57
N ALA A 754 16.05 -1.80 13.15
CA ALA A 754 15.83 -2.09 14.55
C ALA A 754 17.10 -2.69 15.14
N THR A 755 17.31 -2.59 16.46
CA THR A 755 18.49 -3.13 17.11
C THR A 755 18.19 -3.85 18.42
N PHE A 756 18.92 -4.92 18.72
CA PHE A 756 18.92 -5.58 20.03
C PHE A 756 19.86 -4.93 21.05
N GLY A 757 20.54 -3.84 20.67
CA GLY A 757 21.55 -3.18 21.50
C GLY A 757 22.96 -3.69 21.20
N ALA A 758 23.92 -3.04 21.86
CA ALA A 758 25.32 -3.43 21.86
C ALA A 758 25.54 -4.89 22.32
N GLY A 759 26.21 -5.68 21.49
CA GLY A 759 26.74 -7.03 21.76
C GLY A 759 28.27 -7.06 21.71
N ALA A 760 28.89 -8.03 22.39
CA ALA A 760 30.33 -8.20 22.35
C ALA A 760 30.78 -8.83 21.01
N THR A 761 31.91 -8.38 20.48
CA THR A 761 32.51 -8.96 19.26
C THR A 761 33.50 -10.08 19.60
N ASP A 762 33.63 -11.08 18.74
CA ASP A 762 34.54 -12.22 18.97
C ASP A 762 36.03 -11.86 19.04
N ARG A 763 36.42 -10.68 18.54
CA ARG A 763 37.82 -10.20 18.50
C ARG A 763 37.91 -8.71 18.71
N LEU A 764 38.92 -8.28 19.48
CA LEU A 764 39.30 -6.87 19.59
C LEU A 764 39.96 -6.41 18.27
N GLN A 765 39.36 -5.45 17.56
CA GLN A 765 39.93 -4.89 16.34
C GLN A 765 40.56 -3.52 16.59
N ARG A 766 41.63 -3.24 15.83
CA ARG A 766 42.39 -2.00 15.92
C ARG A 766 41.96 -1.04 14.83
N VAL A 767 41.82 0.24 15.18
CA VAL A 767 41.43 1.31 14.23
C VAL A 767 42.61 2.28 14.06
N GLU A 768 42.64 3.39 14.80
CA GLU A 768 43.62 4.48 14.63
C GLU A 768 44.43 4.80 15.90
N ASN A 769 45.63 5.38 15.73
CA ASN A 769 46.51 5.91 16.80
C ASN A 769 46.96 4.96 17.93
N VAL A 770 46.73 3.65 17.81
CA VAL A 770 47.25 2.67 18.77
C VAL A 770 48.68 2.23 18.34
N GLY A 771 49.57 1.85 19.27
CA GLY A 771 50.94 1.31 19.02
C GLY A 771 51.05 -0.21 19.19
N GLY A 772 51.92 -0.91 18.43
CA GLY A 772 51.80 -2.37 18.18
C GLY A 772 51.99 -3.29 19.39
N PHE A 773 52.80 -2.87 20.38
CA PHE A 773 53.05 -3.65 21.60
C PHE A 773 51.87 -3.58 22.61
N ARG A 774 51.17 -2.44 22.68
CA ARG A 774 50.08 -2.22 23.64
C ARG A 774 48.78 -2.95 23.27
N VAL A 775 48.53 -3.19 21.98
CA VAL A 775 47.33 -3.92 21.50
C VAL A 775 47.31 -5.36 22.00
N ARG A 776 48.45 -6.07 21.96
CA ARG A 776 48.52 -7.48 22.41
C ARG A 776 48.18 -7.64 23.89
N THR A 777 48.52 -6.64 24.71
CA THR A 777 48.17 -6.64 26.14
C THR A 777 46.68 -6.42 26.33
N LEU A 778 46.08 -5.45 25.63
CA LEU A 778 44.64 -5.18 25.65
C LEU A 778 43.81 -6.36 25.13
N GLU A 779 44.27 -7.01 24.06
CA GLU A 779 43.65 -8.18 23.45
C GLU A 779 43.67 -9.39 24.41
N LYS A 780 44.78 -9.65 25.09
CA LYS A 780 44.87 -10.70 26.13
C LYS A 780 43.92 -10.43 27.29
N THR A 781 43.85 -9.19 27.77
CA THR A 781 42.95 -8.80 28.85
C THR A 781 41.49 -8.92 28.43
N TYR A 782 41.13 -8.48 27.22
CA TYR A 782 39.77 -8.62 26.67
C TYR A 782 39.36 -10.09 26.52
N ASN A 783 40.21 -10.94 25.95
CA ASN A 783 39.91 -12.35 25.75
C ASN A 783 39.74 -13.09 27.08
N GLY A 784 40.55 -12.78 28.10
CA GLY A 784 40.41 -13.33 29.44
C GLY A 784 39.05 -12.96 30.08
N ILE A 785 38.64 -11.70 29.95
CA ILE A 785 37.36 -11.19 30.47
C ILE A 785 36.17 -11.77 29.69
N SER A 786 36.23 -11.79 28.36
CA SER A 786 35.16 -12.33 27.50
C SER A 786 34.85 -13.80 27.82
N SER A 787 35.90 -14.60 28.06
CA SER A 787 35.75 -16.00 28.46
C SER A 787 35.13 -16.17 29.86
N HIS A 788 35.49 -15.30 30.81
CA HIS A 788 34.98 -15.37 32.19
C HIS A 788 33.48 -15.03 32.28
N PHE A 789 33.00 -14.12 31.43
CA PHE A 789 31.62 -13.63 31.45
C PHE A 789 30.72 -14.22 30.36
N SER A 790 31.21 -15.18 29.57
CA SER A 790 30.46 -15.83 28.48
C SER A 790 29.79 -14.83 27.53
N LEU A 791 30.50 -13.75 27.18
CA LEU A 791 29.93 -12.61 26.45
C LEU A 791 29.45 -12.96 25.02
N SER A 792 29.90 -14.08 24.45
CA SER A 792 29.48 -14.58 23.13
C SER A 792 28.10 -15.28 23.13
N GLY A 793 27.63 -15.82 24.26
CA GLY A 793 26.42 -16.66 24.30
C GLY A 793 25.08 -15.93 24.03
N LYS A 794 25.04 -14.60 24.15
CA LYS A 794 23.85 -13.78 23.82
C LYS A 794 23.69 -13.55 22.30
N GLY A 795 24.79 -13.54 21.55
CA GLY A 795 24.78 -13.36 20.10
C GLY A 795 24.09 -14.54 19.39
N ASP A 796 24.31 -15.77 19.86
CA ASP A 796 23.77 -17.01 19.26
C ASP A 796 22.23 -17.08 19.25
N PHE A 797 21.55 -16.44 20.22
CA PHE A 797 20.09 -16.34 20.20
C PHE A 797 19.60 -15.32 19.17
N ARG A 798 20.23 -14.15 19.13
CA ARG A 798 19.83 -13.01 18.29
C ARG A 798 20.15 -13.24 16.81
N GLN A 799 21.21 -13.99 16.50
CA GLN A 799 21.58 -14.42 15.14
C GLN A 799 20.42 -15.06 14.36
N LYS A 800 19.53 -15.77 15.05
CA LYS A 800 18.35 -16.44 14.46
C LYS A 800 17.32 -15.47 13.88
N PHE A 801 17.43 -14.17 14.20
CA PHE A 801 16.54 -13.11 13.73
C PHE A 801 17.17 -12.24 12.63
N GLY A 802 18.30 -12.66 12.05
CA GLY A 802 18.91 -11.98 10.90
C GLY A 802 19.67 -10.70 11.26
N ILE A 803 20.32 -10.66 12.42
CA ILE A 803 21.11 -9.50 12.84
C ILE A 803 22.39 -9.31 12.01
N GLN A 804 22.80 -8.06 11.85
CA GLN A 804 24.04 -7.58 11.30
C GLN A 804 24.78 -6.81 12.39
N GLN A 805 26.09 -6.98 12.48
CA GLN A 805 26.93 -6.31 13.47
C GLN A 805 27.47 -5.00 12.89
N GLU A 806 27.04 -3.87 13.45
CA GLU A 806 27.63 -2.55 13.16
C GLU A 806 28.73 -2.25 14.20
N PRO A 807 30.00 -2.07 13.79
CA PRO A 807 31.09 -1.83 14.73
C PRO A 807 30.91 -0.58 15.58
N MET A 808 31.11 -0.71 16.90
CA MET A 808 31.11 0.42 17.84
C MET A 808 32.51 0.61 18.44
N TYR A 809 32.85 1.86 18.72
CA TYR A 809 34.21 2.25 19.08
C TYR A 809 34.33 2.55 20.57
N ILE A 810 35.51 2.25 21.12
CA ILE A 810 35.96 2.69 22.43
C ILE A 810 37.15 3.62 22.22
N CYS A 811 36.97 4.89 22.55
CA CYS A 811 37.96 5.95 22.39
C CYS A 811 38.49 6.43 23.74
N TYR A 812 39.79 6.69 23.80
CA TYR A 812 40.46 7.11 25.02
C TYR A 812 41.70 7.98 24.73
N PRO A 813 42.01 8.98 25.60
CA PRO A 813 43.24 9.75 25.48
C PRO A 813 44.51 8.89 25.49
N LYS A 814 45.58 9.36 24.83
CA LYS A 814 46.86 8.63 24.82
C LYS A 814 47.37 8.40 26.25
N GLY A 815 47.50 7.11 26.61
CA GLY A 815 48.01 6.68 27.91
C GLY A 815 46.96 6.49 29.02
N SER A 816 45.67 6.71 28.76
CA SER A 816 44.62 6.57 29.78
C SER A 816 44.05 5.15 29.91
N LEU A 817 43.99 4.37 28.82
CA LEU A 817 43.44 2.99 28.84
C LEU A 817 44.52 1.94 29.17
N GLY A 818 44.88 1.86 30.44
CA GLY A 818 45.63 0.74 31.04
C GLY A 818 44.69 -0.26 31.76
N VAL A 819 45.24 -1.17 32.57
CA VAL A 819 44.47 -2.16 33.35
C VAL A 819 43.35 -1.51 34.18
N LYS A 820 43.66 -0.41 34.89
CA LYS A 820 42.69 0.36 35.67
C LYS A 820 41.53 0.94 34.85
N GLY A 821 41.78 1.30 33.58
CA GLY A 821 40.74 1.82 32.68
C GLY A 821 39.80 0.71 32.21
N ILE A 822 40.34 -0.48 31.92
CA ILE A 822 39.52 -1.66 31.61
C ILE A 822 38.68 -2.08 32.83
N GLU A 823 39.30 -2.11 34.02
CA GLU A 823 38.59 -2.37 35.27
C GLU A 823 37.45 -1.36 35.49
N ALA A 824 37.68 -0.07 35.22
CA ALA A 824 36.64 0.96 35.32
C ALA A 824 35.47 0.72 34.36
N ILE A 825 35.73 0.38 33.09
CA ILE A 825 34.66 0.02 32.13
C ILE A 825 33.87 -1.20 32.64
N MET A 826 34.57 -2.24 33.11
CA MET A 826 33.92 -3.47 33.58
C MET A 826 33.11 -3.26 34.84
N SER A 827 33.62 -2.49 35.80
CA SER A 827 32.89 -2.15 37.02
C SER A 827 31.62 -1.33 36.72
N ALA A 828 31.70 -0.36 35.80
CA ALA A 828 30.52 0.43 35.36
C ALA A 828 29.40 -0.43 34.73
N LEU A 829 29.77 -1.58 34.15
CA LEU A 829 28.85 -2.54 33.56
C LEU A 829 28.29 -3.57 34.57
N GLN A 830 28.89 -3.69 35.75
CA GLN A 830 28.53 -4.65 36.81
C GLN A 830 27.79 -4.04 37.99
N MET A 831 27.64 -2.70 38.04
CA MET A 831 26.90 -2.04 39.10
C MET A 831 25.46 -2.62 39.19
N PRO A 832 24.88 -2.74 40.40
CA PRO A 832 23.46 -3.04 40.55
C PRO A 832 22.65 -1.91 39.89
N LYS A 833 21.76 -2.24 38.95
CA LYS A 833 20.93 -1.29 38.19
C LYS A 833 19.46 -1.64 38.29
#